data_AF-A0A2K5EH67-F1
#
_entry.id   AF-A0A2K5EH67-F1
#
_cell.length_a   1.000
_cell.length_b   1.000
_cell.length_c   1.000
_cell.angle_alpha   90.00
_cell.angle_beta   90.00
_cell.angle_gamma   90.00
#
_symmetry.space_group_name_H-M   'P 1'
#
loop_
_entity.id
_entity.type
_entity.pdbx_description
1 polymer ?
#
loop_
_entity_poly.entity_id
_entity_poly.type
_entity_poly.pdbx_seq_one_letter_code
_entity_poly.pdbx_strand_id
1 'polypeptide(L)'
;LEAQLEKKDQQFKEQEKTMSMLQQDIICKQHHLESLDRLLTESKVEMEKENMKKDEALKALQNQVSEETIKVRQLDSALEICKEELVLHLNQLEGNKEKFEKQLKKKSEEVYCLQKELKIKNHSLQETLEQNSILQHTLQQQQQMLQQETIRNGELEDTQTKLEKQVSKLEQELQKQRETSAEKLRKMEEKCESAAHEADLKRQKVIELTGAARQVKLEMDQYKEELSKMEKEIMHLKRDGENKAMHLSQLDMILDQTKTELEKKINAVKELEKLQHNTETELTEALQKREALETELQNAHGELKSTLRQLQELRDVLQKAQLSLEEKYTTIKDLTAELRECKMEIEDKKQELLEMDQAFKERNWELKQRAAQVTHLDMTIREHRGEMEQKIIKLEGTLEKSELELKECNKQIESLNNKLQNAKEQLREKEFIMLQNEQEMSQLKKEIERTQQRMEETESVMKEQEQYIATQYKETIDLGQELRLTREQMQNSHTELVEARRQQVQAQREIERLSSELEDIKQLSKEKDAHGNHLAEELGASKVREAHLEARMQAEIKKLSAEVESFKEAYMEMISHQENHAKWKISADSQKTSVQQLNDQLEKAKLELEEAQDTVSNLHQQVQDRNEVIEAANEALLIKESELTRLQAKISAHEKAEDIKFLPAPFTSPTEIMPDVQDPKFAKHFHTSFSKCTKLRRSISASDLTFRTHEDEDLSEELLQDLKKMQLEQPATLEESHKNLTYTQPDSFKPLTYNLEDDSSESNDFSTLSGMLRYINKEVRLLKKSSVQTLTQGENM
;
A
#
# COMPACT_ATOMS: atom_id res chain seq x y z
N LEU A 1 27.17 55.88 -220.86
CA LEU A 1 27.73 55.14 -219.70
C LEU A 1 27.23 55.74 -218.39
N GLU A 2 26.93 57.05 -218.37
CA GLU A 2 26.61 57.84 -217.17
C GLU A 2 25.52 57.27 -216.26
N ALA A 3 24.45 56.67 -216.81
CA ALA A 3 23.31 56.17 -216.02
C ALA A 3 23.65 55.08 -214.97
N GLN A 4 24.87 54.52 -214.97
CA GLN A 4 25.35 53.64 -213.89
C GLN A 4 26.10 54.38 -212.76
N LEU A 5 26.66 55.57 -213.01
CA LEU A 5 27.44 56.34 -212.04
C LEU A 5 26.53 57.12 -211.08
N GLU A 6 25.58 57.86 -211.64
CA GLU A 6 24.61 58.67 -210.88
C GLU A 6 23.78 57.81 -209.90
N LYS A 7 23.43 56.59 -210.33
CA LYS A 7 22.73 55.60 -209.49
C LYS A 7 23.53 55.14 -208.27
N LYS A 8 24.87 55.20 -208.30
CA LYS A 8 25.71 54.84 -207.14
C LYS A 8 25.91 56.00 -206.16
N ASP A 9 26.03 57.22 -206.64
CA ASP A 9 26.23 58.39 -205.78
C ASP A 9 24.98 58.70 -204.94
N GLN A 10 23.79 58.56 -205.55
CA GLN A 10 22.51 58.62 -204.83
C GLN A 10 22.42 57.57 -203.71
N GLN A 11 22.88 56.34 -203.99
CA GLN A 11 22.85 55.21 -203.06
C GLN A 11 23.76 55.43 -201.83
N PHE A 12 24.89 56.14 -201.99
CA PHE A 12 25.80 56.47 -200.89
C PHE A 12 25.22 57.53 -199.94
N LYS A 13 24.62 58.60 -200.48
CA LYS A 13 24.00 59.67 -199.67
C LYS A 13 22.80 59.16 -198.87
N GLU A 14 22.05 58.22 -199.43
CA GLU A 14 20.94 57.56 -198.74
C GLU A 14 21.43 56.68 -197.58
N GLN A 15 22.53 55.93 -197.78
CA GLN A 15 23.20 55.18 -196.71
C GLN A 15 23.73 56.09 -195.59
N GLU A 16 24.43 57.18 -195.92
CA GLU A 16 24.98 58.12 -194.94
C GLU A 16 23.89 58.75 -194.06
N LYS A 17 22.76 59.15 -194.67
CA LYS A 17 21.59 59.65 -193.93
C LYS A 17 21.01 58.60 -192.98
N THR A 18 20.92 57.33 -193.41
CA THR A 18 20.48 56.25 -192.51
C THR A 18 21.44 55.99 -191.35
N MET A 19 22.76 56.09 -191.57
CA MET A 19 23.75 55.98 -190.48
C MET A 19 23.57 57.09 -189.44
N SER A 20 23.42 58.35 -189.88
CA SER A 20 23.24 59.49 -188.96
C SER A 20 21.96 59.37 -188.12
N MET A 21 20.84 58.93 -188.72
CA MET A 21 19.60 58.68 -187.97
C MET A 21 19.76 57.54 -186.96
N LEU A 22 20.40 56.43 -187.32
CA LEU A 22 20.69 55.33 -186.41
C LEU A 22 21.63 55.76 -185.26
N GLN A 23 22.63 56.59 -185.55
CA GLN A 23 23.56 57.10 -184.54
C GLN A 23 22.87 58.00 -183.50
N GLN A 24 21.91 58.84 -183.93
CA GLN A 24 21.13 59.66 -183.01
C GLN A 24 20.13 58.83 -182.17
N ASP A 25 19.51 57.81 -182.76
CA ASP A 25 18.64 56.86 -182.06
C ASP A 25 19.41 56.03 -181.01
N ILE A 26 20.64 55.60 -181.33
CA ILE A 26 21.56 54.95 -180.39
C ILE A 26 21.85 55.88 -179.20
N ILE A 27 22.19 57.16 -179.43
CA ILE A 27 22.46 58.13 -178.35
C ILE A 27 21.22 58.31 -177.45
N CYS A 28 20.03 58.45 -178.04
CA CYS A 28 18.80 58.62 -177.26
C CYS A 28 18.46 57.38 -176.42
N LYS A 29 18.66 56.17 -176.98
CA LYS A 29 18.46 54.90 -176.27
C LYS A 29 19.51 54.70 -175.16
N GLN A 30 20.76 55.07 -175.42
CA GLN A 30 21.83 55.00 -174.43
C GLN A 30 21.53 55.92 -173.23
N HIS A 31 21.12 57.16 -173.47
CA HIS A 31 20.79 58.09 -172.39
C HIS A 31 19.53 57.69 -171.60
N HIS A 32 18.58 56.98 -172.25
CA HIS A 32 17.45 56.36 -171.57
C HIS A 32 17.86 55.18 -170.69
N LEU A 33 18.74 54.30 -171.19
CA LEU A 33 19.34 53.19 -170.42
C LEU A 33 20.10 53.72 -169.19
N GLU A 34 20.96 54.73 -169.35
CA GLU A 34 21.69 55.38 -168.25
C GLU A 34 20.75 55.91 -167.16
N SER A 35 19.58 56.44 -167.51
CA SER A 35 18.60 56.91 -166.52
C SER A 35 17.77 55.79 -165.89
N LEU A 36 17.59 54.64 -166.55
CA LEU A 36 17.00 53.45 -165.95
C LEU A 36 17.99 52.78 -164.99
N ASP A 37 19.25 52.66 -165.38
CA ASP A 37 20.33 52.14 -164.53
C ASP A 37 20.51 53.00 -163.26
N ARG A 38 20.38 54.32 -163.36
CA ARG A 38 20.34 55.21 -162.18
C ARG A 38 19.18 54.89 -161.25
N LEU A 39 17.95 54.80 -161.76
CA LEU A 39 16.78 54.50 -160.91
C LEU A 39 16.85 53.09 -160.31
N LEU A 40 17.41 52.12 -161.05
CA LEU A 40 17.64 50.76 -160.59
C LEU A 40 18.72 50.71 -159.49
N THR A 41 19.80 51.49 -159.62
CA THR A 41 20.83 51.61 -158.58
C THR A 41 20.35 52.37 -157.35
N GLU A 42 19.58 53.45 -157.49
CA GLU A 42 18.93 54.16 -156.36
C GLU A 42 17.95 53.25 -155.62
N SER A 43 17.08 52.52 -156.34
CA SER A 43 16.17 51.54 -155.76
C SER A 43 16.90 50.39 -155.05
N LYS A 44 18.03 49.94 -155.60
CA LYS A 44 18.89 48.91 -154.99
C LYS A 44 19.54 49.41 -153.71
N VAL A 45 20.03 50.65 -153.67
CA VAL A 45 20.63 51.26 -152.47
C VAL A 45 19.60 51.47 -151.36
N GLU A 46 18.38 51.93 -151.65
CA GLU A 46 17.37 52.06 -150.59
C GLU A 46 16.85 50.69 -150.10
N MET A 47 16.79 49.68 -150.99
CA MET A 47 16.49 48.29 -150.58
C MET A 47 17.59 47.70 -149.70
N GLU A 48 18.86 47.91 -150.04
CA GLU A 48 20.01 47.53 -149.20
C GLU A 48 19.95 48.21 -147.83
N LYS A 49 19.59 49.50 -147.80
CA LYS A 49 19.40 50.31 -146.58
C LYS A 49 18.17 49.93 -145.76
N GLU A 50 17.11 49.41 -146.37
CA GLU A 50 15.96 48.84 -145.65
C GLU A 50 16.30 47.45 -145.07
N ASN A 51 17.03 46.62 -145.84
CA ASN A 51 17.51 45.33 -145.38
C ASN A 51 18.49 45.48 -144.21
N MET A 52 19.45 46.41 -144.28
CA MET A 52 20.34 46.72 -143.14
C MET A 52 19.57 47.03 -141.85
N LYS A 53 18.48 47.83 -141.92
CA LYS A 53 17.63 48.12 -140.76
C LYS A 53 16.88 46.89 -140.24
N LYS A 54 16.43 46.00 -141.14
CA LYS A 54 15.80 44.73 -140.78
C LYS A 54 16.80 43.80 -140.11
N ASP A 55 18.03 43.71 -140.63
CA ASP A 55 19.12 42.93 -140.05
C ASP A 55 19.55 43.47 -138.68
N GLU A 56 19.64 44.79 -138.51
CA GLU A 56 19.88 45.45 -137.22
C GLU A 56 18.77 45.15 -136.20
N ALA A 57 17.50 45.24 -136.60
CA ALA A 57 16.35 44.94 -135.74
C ALA A 57 16.26 43.45 -135.38
N LEU A 58 16.49 42.55 -136.34
CA LEU A 58 16.56 41.10 -136.12
C LEU A 58 17.72 40.75 -135.17
N LYS A 59 18.88 41.37 -135.34
CA LYS A 59 20.04 41.20 -134.45
C LYS A 59 19.77 41.73 -133.05
N ALA A 60 19.06 42.84 -132.90
CA ALA A 60 18.65 43.36 -131.59
C ALA A 60 17.68 42.39 -130.88
N LEU A 61 16.67 41.85 -131.59
CA LEU A 61 15.75 40.84 -131.07
C LEU A 61 16.47 39.52 -130.76
N GLN A 62 17.41 39.09 -131.60
CA GLN A 62 18.22 37.89 -131.37
C GLN A 62 19.09 38.03 -130.12
N ASN A 63 19.72 39.21 -129.92
CA ASN A 63 20.45 39.53 -128.70
C ASN A 63 19.52 39.47 -127.48
N GLN A 64 18.37 40.14 -127.52
CA GLN A 64 17.40 40.16 -126.42
C GLN A 64 16.91 38.73 -126.07
N VAL A 65 16.56 37.92 -127.07
CA VAL A 65 16.19 36.51 -126.88
C VAL A 65 17.35 35.72 -126.26
N SER A 66 18.60 35.96 -126.66
CA SER A 66 19.76 35.31 -126.05
C SER A 66 19.96 35.72 -124.58
N GLU A 67 19.74 37.00 -124.24
CA GLU A 67 19.84 37.52 -122.87
C GLU A 67 18.74 36.94 -121.97
N GLU A 68 17.48 36.93 -122.41
CA GLU A 68 16.38 36.32 -121.66
C GLU A 68 16.58 34.79 -121.52
N THR A 69 17.10 34.13 -122.57
CA THR A 69 17.45 32.70 -122.48
C THR A 69 18.56 32.44 -121.46
N ILE A 70 19.53 33.36 -121.32
CA ILE A 70 20.57 33.28 -120.27
C ILE A 70 19.96 33.50 -118.88
N LYS A 71 19.08 34.49 -118.71
CA LYS A 71 18.37 34.76 -117.43
C LYS A 71 17.52 33.58 -117.00
N VAL A 72 16.78 32.95 -117.92
CA VAL A 72 15.99 31.73 -117.63
C VAL A 72 16.92 30.60 -117.14
N ARG A 73 18.01 30.29 -117.85
CA ARG A 73 18.98 29.27 -117.38
C ARG A 73 19.62 29.61 -116.02
N GLN A 74 19.82 30.89 -115.72
CA GLN A 74 20.34 31.33 -114.41
C GLN A 74 19.31 31.13 -113.30
N LEU A 75 18.02 31.40 -113.57
CA LEU A 75 16.92 31.13 -112.64
C LEU A 75 16.69 29.63 -112.45
N ASP A 76 16.71 28.83 -113.52
CA ASP A 76 16.61 27.37 -113.45
C ASP A 76 17.76 26.78 -112.61
N SER A 77 19.00 27.25 -112.83
CA SER A 77 20.18 26.83 -112.06
C SER A 77 20.07 27.20 -110.57
N ALA A 78 19.63 28.43 -110.26
CA ALA A 78 19.40 28.86 -108.87
C ALA A 78 18.27 28.07 -108.20
N LEU A 79 17.21 27.74 -108.95
CA LEU A 79 16.08 26.94 -108.48
C LEU A 79 16.49 25.48 -108.23
N GLU A 80 17.38 24.91 -109.06
CA GLU A 80 17.93 23.57 -108.82
C GLU A 80 18.82 23.53 -107.57
N ILE A 81 19.69 24.53 -107.37
CA ILE A 81 20.48 24.68 -106.14
C ILE A 81 19.56 24.75 -104.92
N CYS A 82 18.46 25.53 -104.98
CA CYS A 82 17.49 25.59 -103.89
C CYS A 82 16.79 24.23 -103.61
N LYS A 83 16.55 23.40 -104.64
CA LYS A 83 16.05 22.03 -104.44
C LYS A 83 17.11 21.14 -103.77
N GLU A 84 18.36 21.22 -104.21
CA GLU A 84 19.47 20.44 -103.64
C GLU A 84 19.68 20.79 -102.16
N GLU A 85 19.66 22.08 -101.81
CA GLU A 85 19.71 22.55 -100.41
C GLU A 85 18.52 22.04 -99.57
N LEU A 86 17.30 22.07 -100.11
CA LEU A 86 16.12 21.52 -99.44
C LEU A 86 16.22 19.99 -99.24
N VAL A 87 16.73 19.26 -100.23
CA VAL A 87 16.98 17.81 -100.12
C VAL A 87 18.06 17.51 -99.08
N LEU A 88 19.13 18.29 -99.02
CA LEU A 88 20.17 18.18 -97.99
C LEU A 88 19.61 18.44 -96.59
N HIS A 89 18.77 19.47 -96.41
CA HIS A 89 18.12 19.75 -95.13
C HIS A 89 17.11 18.66 -94.72
N LEU A 90 16.32 18.11 -95.66
CA LEU A 90 15.42 16.99 -95.38
C LEU A 90 16.21 15.74 -94.95
N ASN A 91 17.29 15.39 -95.66
CA ASN A 91 18.18 14.29 -95.28
C ASN A 91 18.84 14.52 -93.90
N GLN A 92 19.21 15.75 -93.57
CA GLN A 92 19.75 16.13 -92.26
C GLN A 92 18.71 15.99 -91.13
N LEU A 93 17.46 16.37 -91.38
CA LEU A 93 16.35 16.22 -90.43
C LEU A 93 16.00 14.75 -90.20
N GLU A 94 15.86 13.96 -91.27
CA GLU A 94 15.59 12.52 -91.18
C GLU A 94 16.72 11.78 -90.45
N GLY A 95 17.98 12.09 -90.78
CA GLY A 95 19.16 11.59 -90.07
C GLY A 95 19.30 12.07 -88.62
N ASN A 96 18.58 13.11 -88.20
CA ASN A 96 18.51 13.53 -86.80
C ASN A 96 17.34 12.84 -86.07
N LYS A 97 16.18 12.70 -86.70
CA LYS A 97 15.06 11.87 -86.25
C LYS A 97 15.51 10.43 -85.96
N GLU A 98 16.25 9.81 -86.87
CA GLU A 98 16.77 8.46 -86.70
C GLU A 98 17.73 8.34 -85.49
N LYS A 99 18.52 9.38 -85.17
CA LYS A 99 19.33 9.43 -83.94
C LYS A 99 18.47 9.51 -82.69
N PHE A 100 17.39 10.32 -82.70
CA PHE A 100 16.47 10.42 -81.58
C PHE A 100 15.69 9.12 -81.36
N GLU A 101 15.23 8.45 -82.42
CA GLU A 101 14.61 7.12 -82.33
C GLU A 101 15.57 6.08 -81.76
N LYS A 102 16.85 6.08 -82.20
CA LYS A 102 17.90 5.22 -81.62
C LYS A 102 18.19 5.52 -80.14
N GLN A 103 18.12 6.77 -79.71
CA GLN A 103 18.26 7.14 -78.29
C GLN A 103 17.02 6.74 -77.47
N LEU A 104 15.82 6.98 -77.99
CA LEU A 104 14.55 6.60 -77.36
C LEU A 104 14.45 5.09 -77.18
N LYS A 105 14.83 4.31 -78.19
CA LYS A 105 14.91 2.84 -78.12
C LYS A 105 15.87 2.39 -77.02
N LYS A 106 17.10 2.94 -76.96
CA LYS A 106 18.05 2.64 -75.87
C LYS A 106 17.49 2.99 -74.50
N LYS A 107 16.79 4.12 -74.35
CA LYS A 107 16.14 4.49 -73.08
C LYS A 107 14.96 3.59 -72.72
N SER A 108 14.19 3.08 -73.68
CA SER A 108 13.17 2.05 -73.41
C SER A 108 13.79 0.70 -72.98
N GLU A 109 14.95 0.33 -73.54
CA GLU A 109 15.70 -0.86 -73.15
C GLU A 109 16.30 -0.71 -71.74
N GLU A 110 16.82 0.47 -71.40
CA GLU A 110 17.30 0.83 -70.06
C GLU A 110 16.18 0.81 -69.01
N VAL A 111 15.02 1.40 -69.34
CA VAL A 111 13.82 1.34 -68.48
C VAL A 111 13.37 -0.11 -68.26
N TYR A 112 13.40 -0.97 -69.28
CA TYR A 112 13.09 -2.40 -69.12
C TYR A 112 14.09 -3.13 -68.21
N CYS A 113 15.39 -2.85 -68.33
CA CYS A 113 16.39 -3.41 -67.42
C CYS A 113 16.12 -3.01 -65.95
N LEU A 114 15.84 -1.73 -65.70
CA LEU A 114 15.49 -1.22 -64.37
C LEU A 114 14.18 -1.84 -63.83
N GLN A 115 13.17 -2.02 -64.68
CA GLN A 115 11.96 -2.83 -64.41
C GLN A 115 12.34 -4.23 -63.92
N LYS A 116 13.14 -4.97 -64.71
CA LYS A 116 13.53 -6.34 -64.37
C LYS A 116 14.30 -6.42 -63.05
N GLU A 117 15.11 -5.42 -62.73
CA GLU A 117 15.83 -5.32 -61.45
C GLU A 117 14.88 -5.00 -60.28
N LEU A 118 13.92 -4.10 -60.47
CA LEU A 118 12.91 -3.75 -59.48
C LEU A 118 12.01 -4.97 -59.14
N LYS A 119 11.72 -5.86 -60.11
CA LYS A 119 11.10 -7.19 -59.80
C LYS A 119 11.92 -8.04 -58.86
N ILE A 120 13.22 -8.13 -59.10
CA ILE A 120 14.12 -8.98 -58.30
C ILE A 120 14.28 -8.38 -56.90
N LYS A 121 14.36 -7.05 -56.78
CA LYS A 121 14.40 -6.36 -55.49
C LYS A 121 13.11 -6.51 -54.70
N ASN A 122 11.93 -6.43 -55.33
CA ASN A 122 10.66 -6.55 -54.61
C ASN A 122 10.33 -8.00 -54.24
N HIS A 123 10.76 -8.99 -55.02
CA HIS A 123 10.71 -10.38 -54.59
C HIS A 123 11.65 -10.64 -53.41
N SER A 124 12.88 -10.13 -53.45
CA SER A 124 13.81 -10.24 -52.31
C SER A 124 13.30 -9.52 -51.05
N LEU A 125 12.65 -8.36 -51.20
CA LEU A 125 12.00 -7.67 -50.08
C LEU A 125 10.80 -8.48 -49.55
N GLN A 126 10.07 -9.20 -50.40
CA GLN A 126 9.03 -10.16 -49.99
C GLN A 126 9.62 -11.28 -49.14
N GLU A 127 10.69 -11.94 -49.61
CA GLU A 127 11.39 -13.01 -48.88
C GLU A 127 11.85 -12.52 -47.49
N THR A 128 12.42 -11.31 -47.39
CA THR A 128 12.82 -10.75 -46.09
C THR A 128 11.62 -10.39 -45.19
N LEU A 129 10.46 -10.06 -45.75
CA LEU A 129 9.25 -9.79 -44.97
C LEU A 129 8.56 -11.07 -44.49
N GLU A 130 8.62 -12.14 -45.28
CA GLU A 130 8.21 -13.50 -44.86
C GLU A 130 9.14 -14.01 -43.73
N GLN A 131 10.46 -13.84 -43.86
CA GLN A 131 11.42 -14.13 -42.78
C GLN A 131 11.13 -13.30 -41.52
N ASN A 132 10.89 -11.99 -41.65
CA ASN A 132 10.49 -11.14 -40.52
C ASN A 132 9.13 -11.53 -39.92
N SER A 133 8.22 -12.11 -40.71
CA SER A 133 6.95 -12.66 -40.22
C SER A 133 7.16 -13.94 -39.40
N ILE A 134 8.05 -14.82 -39.86
CA ILE A 134 8.46 -16.03 -39.12
C ILE A 134 9.13 -15.64 -37.80
N LEU A 135 10.08 -14.70 -37.81
CA LEU A 135 10.74 -14.21 -36.58
C LEU A 135 9.74 -13.56 -35.60
N GLN A 136 8.79 -12.77 -36.11
CA GLN A 136 7.72 -12.18 -35.29
C GLN A 136 6.80 -13.24 -34.68
N HIS A 137 6.47 -14.30 -35.42
CA HIS A 137 5.69 -15.44 -34.92
C HIS A 137 6.46 -16.23 -33.85
N THR A 138 7.76 -16.51 -34.05
CA THR A 138 8.60 -17.16 -33.04
C THR A 138 8.75 -16.30 -31.78
N LEU A 139 8.87 -14.98 -31.91
CA LEU A 139 8.87 -14.07 -30.75
C LEU A 139 7.52 -14.10 -30.02
N GLN A 140 6.40 -14.14 -30.74
CA GLN A 140 5.07 -14.27 -30.14
C GLN A 140 4.90 -15.61 -29.40
N GLN A 141 5.43 -16.72 -29.94
CA GLN A 141 5.47 -18.02 -29.25
C GLN A 141 6.32 -17.98 -27.97
N GLN A 142 7.46 -17.29 -27.98
CA GLN A 142 8.28 -17.08 -26.78
C GLN A 142 7.57 -16.19 -25.74
N GLN A 143 6.85 -15.16 -26.17
CA GLN A 143 6.01 -14.34 -25.28
C GLN A 143 4.85 -15.15 -24.68
N GLN A 144 4.21 -16.02 -25.46
CA GLN A 144 3.17 -16.93 -24.96
C GLN A 144 3.73 -17.95 -23.95
N MET A 145 4.92 -18.50 -24.21
CA MET A 145 5.62 -19.36 -23.23
C MET A 145 5.92 -18.59 -21.93
N LEU A 146 6.43 -17.36 -22.03
CA LEU A 146 6.71 -16.53 -20.85
C LEU A 146 5.43 -16.17 -20.08
N GLN A 147 4.31 -15.95 -20.76
CA GLN A 147 2.99 -15.78 -20.14
C GLN A 147 2.53 -17.06 -19.43
N GLN A 148 2.72 -18.24 -20.04
CA GLN A 148 2.41 -19.53 -19.41
C GLN A 148 3.28 -19.78 -18.17
N GLU A 149 4.57 -19.45 -18.23
CA GLU A 149 5.47 -19.52 -17.05
C GLU A 149 5.10 -18.49 -15.98
N THR A 150 4.61 -17.30 -16.37
CA THR A 150 4.10 -16.29 -15.43
C THR A 150 2.82 -16.78 -14.73
N ILE A 151 1.90 -17.42 -15.48
CA ILE A 151 0.71 -18.07 -14.91
C ILE A 151 1.13 -19.22 -13.98
N ARG A 152 2.09 -20.06 -14.38
CA ARG A 152 2.62 -21.18 -13.59
C ARG A 152 3.30 -20.70 -12.29
N ASN A 153 4.01 -19.58 -12.34
CA ASN A 153 4.56 -18.93 -11.14
C ASN A 153 3.45 -18.39 -10.24
N GLY A 154 2.42 -17.74 -10.81
CA GLY A 154 1.22 -17.33 -10.07
C GLY A 154 0.49 -18.50 -9.42
N GLU A 155 0.36 -19.65 -10.11
CA GLU A 155 -0.18 -20.89 -9.52
C GLU A 155 0.68 -21.41 -8.37
N LEU A 156 2.02 -21.34 -8.50
CA LEU A 156 2.96 -21.74 -7.45
C LEU A 156 2.88 -20.80 -6.25
N GLU A 157 2.86 -19.49 -6.43
CA GLU A 157 2.59 -18.48 -5.39
C GLU A 157 1.24 -18.73 -4.73
N ASP A 158 0.20 -19.07 -5.50
CA ASP A 158 -1.12 -19.38 -4.99
C ASP A 158 -1.11 -20.70 -4.19
N THR A 159 -0.28 -21.70 -4.55
CA THR A 159 -0.03 -22.86 -3.68
C THR A 159 0.81 -22.51 -2.45
N GLN A 160 1.77 -21.60 -2.55
CA GLN A 160 2.56 -21.11 -1.42
C GLN A 160 1.64 -20.41 -0.40
N THR A 161 0.81 -19.45 -0.82
CA THR A 161 -0.13 -18.80 0.12
C THR A 161 -1.18 -19.77 0.66
N LYS A 162 -1.55 -20.84 -0.07
CA LYS A 162 -2.40 -21.93 0.46
C LYS A 162 -1.67 -22.78 1.51
N LEU A 163 -0.35 -22.95 1.40
CA LEU A 163 0.49 -23.61 2.40
C LEU A 163 0.74 -22.69 3.60
N GLU A 164 1.02 -21.41 3.41
CA GLU A 164 1.12 -20.40 4.48
C GLU A 164 -0.21 -20.28 5.25
N LYS A 165 -1.35 -20.30 4.55
CA LYS A 165 -2.69 -20.38 5.18
C LYS A 165 -2.94 -21.73 5.86
N GLN A 166 -2.23 -22.80 5.53
CA GLN A 166 -2.26 -24.06 6.29
C GLN A 166 -1.34 -24.01 7.51
N VAL A 167 -0.14 -23.41 7.40
CA VAL A 167 0.76 -23.16 8.53
C VAL A 167 0.07 -22.25 9.54
N SER A 168 -0.49 -21.11 9.11
CA SER A 168 -1.30 -20.23 9.96
C SER A 168 -2.57 -20.93 10.49
N LYS A 169 -3.18 -21.82 9.69
CA LYS A 169 -4.12 -22.90 10.09
C LYS A 169 -3.69 -23.65 11.36
N LEU A 170 -2.49 -24.23 11.29
CA LEU A 170 -1.91 -25.08 12.32
C LEU A 170 -1.41 -24.29 13.52
N GLU A 171 -0.90 -23.07 13.31
CA GLU A 171 -0.53 -22.11 14.35
C GLU A 171 -1.77 -21.61 15.10
N GLN A 172 -2.85 -21.28 14.39
CA GLN A 172 -4.15 -20.94 14.99
C GLN A 172 -4.75 -22.14 15.72
N GLU A 173 -4.64 -23.37 15.22
CA GLU A 173 -5.12 -24.55 15.95
C GLU A 173 -4.23 -24.87 17.16
N LEU A 174 -2.91 -24.67 17.08
CA LEU A 174 -1.97 -24.78 18.21
C LEU A 174 -2.27 -23.70 19.27
N GLN A 175 -2.53 -22.47 18.83
CA GLN A 175 -2.90 -21.34 19.70
C GLN A 175 -4.29 -21.56 20.31
N LYS A 176 -5.26 -22.02 19.53
CA LYS A 176 -6.58 -22.48 20.00
C LYS A 176 -6.48 -23.69 20.93
N GLN A 177 -5.47 -24.55 20.81
CA GLN A 177 -5.19 -25.61 21.79
C GLN A 177 -4.58 -25.06 23.08
N ARG A 178 -3.68 -24.07 23.00
CA ARG A 178 -3.19 -23.32 24.18
C ARG A 178 -4.34 -22.60 24.87
N GLU A 179 -5.19 -21.90 24.13
CA GLU A 179 -6.41 -21.27 24.61
C GLU A 179 -7.40 -22.30 25.15
N THR A 180 -7.56 -23.46 24.53
CA THR A 180 -8.42 -24.54 25.05
C THR A 180 -7.84 -25.16 26.32
N SER A 181 -6.52 -25.16 26.51
CA SER A 181 -5.90 -25.57 27.78
C SER A 181 -6.00 -24.48 28.85
N ALA A 182 -5.86 -23.21 28.50
CA ALA A 182 -6.07 -22.06 29.38
C ALA A 182 -7.56 -21.89 29.76
N GLU A 183 -8.49 -22.16 28.83
CA GLU A 183 -9.93 -22.25 29.03
C GLU A 183 -10.30 -23.45 29.90
N LYS A 184 -9.52 -24.54 29.88
CA LYS A 184 -9.66 -25.65 30.82
C LYS A 184 -9.09 -25.31 32.20
N LEU A 185 -8.02 -24.52 32.31
CA LEU A 185 -7.62 -23.91 33.58
C LEU A 185 -8.75 -23.00 34.09
N ARG A 186 -9.19 -22.02 33.29
CA ARG A 186 -10.23 -21.06 33.66
C ARG A 186 -11.56 -21.74 33.98
N LYS A 187 -12.00 -22.77 33.27
CA LYS A 187 -13.20 -23.57 33.60
C LYS A 187 -13.02 -24.52 34.80
N MET A 188 -11.82 -24.65 35.35
CA MET A 188 -11.60 -25.26 36.66
C MET A 188 -11.54 -24.19 37.75
N GLU A 189 -11.01 -22.99 37.45
CA GLU A 189 -11.14 -21.78 38.29
C GLU A 189 -12.60 -21.28 38.37
N GLU A 190 -13.42 -21.45 37.33
CA GLU A 190 -14.85 -21.05 37.28
C GLU A 190 -15.79 -22.18 37.74
N LYS A 191 -15.30 -23.42 37.85
CA LYS A 191 -15.91 -24.38 38.79
C LYS A 191 -15.61 -23.99 40.26
N CYS A 192 -14.63 -23.11 40.49
CA CYS A 192 -14.45 -22.37 41.73
C CYS A 192 -15.12 -20.97 41.69
N GLU A 193 -15.71 -20.55 40.56
CA GLU A 193 -16.91 -19.67 40.49
C GLU A 193 -18.23 -20.45 40.61
N SER A 194 -18.11 -21.68 41.13
CA SER A 194 -18.93 -22.05 42.29
C SER A 194 -20.39 -22.41 41.89
N ALA A 195 -21.40 -22.54 42.76
CA ALA A 195 -21.67 -21.79 43.97
C ALA A 195 -21.74 -20.26 43.70
N ALA A 196 -22.52 -19.68 42.77
CA ALA A 196 -23.68 -20.07 41.94
C ALA A 196 -24.65 -21.24 42.34
N HIS A 197 -24.77 -21.74 43.58
CA HIS A 197 -25.33 -21.12 44.81
C HIS A 197 -26.81 -20.74 44.70
N GLU A 198 -27.35 -20.72 43.48
CA GLU A 198 -28.50 -19.86 43.18
C GLU A 198 -29.44 -20.48 42.15
N ALA A 199 -28.91 -21.34 41.26
CA ALA A 199 -29.72 -22.36 40.62
C ALA A 199 -30.35 -23.31 41.66
N ASP A 200 -29.70 -23.42 42.84
CA ASP A 200 -30.22 -24.04 44.08
C ASP A 200 -31.60 -23.50 44.49
N LEU A 201 -31.91 -22.23 44.21
CA LEU A 201 -33.19 -21.60 44.58
C LEU A 201 -34.26 -21.71 43.48
N LYS A 202 -33.87 -21.58 42.20
CA LYS A 202 -34.83 -21.26 41.12
C LYS A 202 -35.50 -22.48 40.48
N ARG A 203 -34.85 -23.67 40.44
CA ARG A 203 -35.49 -24.91 39.95
C ARG A 203 -36.71 -25.30 40.80
N GLN A 204 -36.71 -24.91 42.07
CA GLN A 204 -37.81 -25.08 43.02
C GLN A 204 -39.14 -24.46 42.56
N LYS A 205 -39.10 -23.47 41.64
CA LYS A 205 -40.27 -22.68 41.21
C LYS A 205 -41.00 -23.23 39.98
N VAL A 206 -40.28 -23.85 39.03
CA VAL A 206 -40.88 -24.22 37.72
C VAL A 206 -41.70 -25.51 37.78
N ILE A 207 -41.54 -26.28 38.86
CA ILE A 207 -42.44 -27.37 39.28
C ILE A 207 -43.91 -26.89 39.34
N GLU A 208 -44.14 -25.60 39.58
CA GLU A 208 -45.47 -24.99 39.71
C GLU A 208 -46.14 -24.68 38.36
N LEU A 209 -45.40 -24.40 37.29
CA LEU A 209 -45.93 -23.74 36.08
C LEU A 209 -46.27 -24.66 34.89
N THR A 210 -45.45 -25.69 34.61
CA THR A 210 -45.64 -26.54 33.41
C THR A 210 -46.88 -27.44 33.49
N GLY A 211 -47.65 -27.36 34.59
CA GLY A 211 -49.02 -27.84 34.64
C GLY A 211 -49.92 -27.23 33.55
N ALA A 212 -49.69 -25.97 33.17
CA ALA A 212 -50.52 -25.22 32.22
C ALA A 212 -50.27 -25.54 30.73
N ALA A 213 -49.01 -25.76 30.33
CA ALA A 213 -48.62 -25.78 28.92
C ALA A 213 -49.19 -26.96 28.09
N ARG A 214 -49.78 -27.97 28.74
CA ARG A 214 -50.49 -29.08 28.06
C ARG A 214 -51.70 -28.59 27.23
N GLN A 215 -52.17 -27.37 27.49
CA GLN A 215 -53.34 -26.74 26.88
C GLN A 215 -53.16 -26.39 25.38
N VAL A 216 -52.01 -25.83 24.98
CA VAL A 216 -51.85 -25.16 23.66
C VAL A 216 -51.54 -26.14 22.52
N LYS A 217 -51.24 -27.41 22.85
CA LYS A 217 -51.14 -28.52 21.88
C LYS A 217 -52.38 -28.66 20.97
N LEU A 218 -53.52 -28.10 21.39
CA LEU A 218 -54.82 -28.16 20.73
C LEU A 218 -54.95 -27.28 19.46
N GLU A 219 -54.10 -26.27 19.29
CA GLU A 219 -54.35 -25.17 18.33
C GLU A 219 -53.62 -25.36 16.99
N MET A 220 -52.43 -25.99 17.00
CA MET A 220 -51.52 -26.01 15.84
C MET A 220 -52.02 -26.87 14.66
N ASP A 221 -52.89 -27.86 14.90
CA ASP A 221 -53.41 -28.74 13.85
C ASP A 221 -54.26 -27.99 12.80
N GLN A 222 -54.72 -26.77 13.11
CA GLN A 222 -55.65 -25.98 12.28
C GLN A 222 -55.01 -25.37 11.03
N TYR A 223 -53.77 -24.85 11.11
CA TYR A 223 -53.16 -24.08 10.01
C TYR A 223 -52.59 -24.94 8.87
N LYS A 224 -52.61 -26.25 9.03
CA LYS A 224 -52.06 -27.23 8.07
C LYS A 224 -52.90 -27.34 6.78
N GLU A 225 -54.10 -26.79 6.79
CA GLU A 225 -55.17 -27.07 5.83
C GLU A 225 -55.30 -25.99 4.72
N GLU A 226 -54.85 -24.75 4.97
CA GLU A 226 -55.01 -23.64 4.00
C GLU A 226 -54.05 -23.70 2.81
N LEU A 227 -52.83 -24.21 3.03
CA LEU A 227 -51.71 -24.16 2.07
C LEU A 227 -51.99 -24.91 0.76
N SER A 228 -52.83 -25.95 0.79
CA SER A 228 -53.13 -26.81 -0.37
C SER A 228 -53.97 -26.14 -1.47
N LYS A 229 -54.40 -24.89 -1.29
CA LYS A 229 -55.42 -24.25 -2.13
C LYS A 229 -54.88 -23.45 -3.31
N MET A 230 -53.62 -22.99 -3.24
CA MET A 230 -53.11 -21.89 -4.10
C MET A 230 -52.54 -22.34 -5.45
N GLU A 231 -52.18 -23.62 -5.63
CA GLU A 231 -51.41 -24.09 -6.80
C GLU A 231 -52.21 -24.22 -8.12
N LYS A 232 -53.55 -24.19 -8.06
CA LYS A 232 -54.40 -24.67 -9.18
C LYS A 232 -54.65 -23.64 -10.29
N GLU A 233 -54.36 -22.36 -10.08
CA GLU A 233 -54.88 -21.26 -10.93
C GLU A 233 -54.00 -20.95 -12.16
N ILE A 234 -52.71 -21.29 -12.12
CA ILE A 234 -51.70 -20.85 -13.10
C ILE A 234 -51.85 -21.49 -14.50
N MET A 235 -52.53 -22.64 -14.63
CA MET A 235 -52.50 -23.44 -15.86
C MET A 235 -53.36 -22.91 -17.04
N HIS A 236 -54.23 -21.92 -16.86
CA HIS A 236 -55.27 -21.62 -17.86
C HIS A 236 -54.83 -20.67 -19.00
N LEU A 237 -53.85 -19.79 -18.78
CA LEU A 237 -53.61 -18.61 -19.64
C LEU A 237 -52.79 -18.84 -20.93
N LYS A 238 -52.21 -20.03 -21.15
CA LYS A 238 -51.22 -20.25 -22.24
C LYS A 238 -51.79 -20.60 -23.63
N ARG A 239 -53.10 -20.82 -23.79
CA ARG A 239 -53.67 -21.49 -24.99
C ARG A 239 -54.15 -20.56 -26.13
N ASP A 240 -54.15 -19.24 -25.93
CA ASP A 240 -54.88 -18.31 -26.84
C ASP A 240 -54.07 -17.77 -28.04
N GLY A 241 -52.75 -17.99 -28.08
CA GLY A 241 -51.85 -17.30 -29.01
C GLY A 241 -51.86 -17.79 -30.47
N GLU A 242 -52.21 -19.06 -30.71
CA GLU A 242 -51.83 -19.79 -31.93
C GLU A 242 -52.69 -19.44 -33.17
N ASN A 243 -53.92 -18.96 -32.96
CA ASN A 243 -54.94 -18.83 -34.02
C ASN A 243 -54.71 -17.72 -35.07
N LYS A 244 -53.71 -16.84 -34.90
CA LYS A 244 -53.59 -15.60 -35.71
C LYS A 244 -52.73 -15.72 -36.98
N ALA A 245 -52.01 -16.83 -37.17
CA ALA A 245 -51.00 -16.95 -38.24
C ALA A 245 -51.55 -17.23 -39.66
N MET A 246 -52.79 -17.71 -39.79
CA MET A 246 -53.29 -18.34 -41.03
C MET A 246 -53.62 -17.37 -42.19
N HIS A 247 -53.65 -16.06 -41.96
CA HIS A 247 -54.28 -15.09 -42.86
C HIS A 247 -53.44 -14.59 -44.06
N LEU A 248 -52.13 -14.88 -44.11
CA LEU A 248 -51.19 -14.22 -45.04
C LEU A 248 -51.18 -14.78 -46.49
N SER A 249 -51.81 -15.92 -46.75
CA SER A 249 -51.63 -16.70 -48.00
C SER A 249 -52.43 -16.22 -49.23
N GLN A 250 -53.13 -15.07 -49.18
CA GLN A 250 -54.10 -14.68 -50.22
C GLN A 250 -53.56 -13.75 -51.32
N LEU A 251 -52.29 -13.32 -51.28
CA LEU A 251 -51.79 -12.23 -52.13
C LEU A 251 -51.19 -12.65 -53.49
N ASP A 252 -50.80 -13.91 -53.69
CA ASP A 252 -50.07 -14.35 -54.90
C ASP A 252 -50.92 -14.35 -56.20
N MET A 253 -52.24 -14.23 -56.11
CA MET A 253 -53.18 -14.46 -57.21
C MET A 253 -53.20 -13.37 -58.31
N ILE A 254 -52.51 -12.24 -58.11
CA ILE A 254 -52.63 -11.03 -58.96
C ILE A 254 -51.67 -11.04 -60.18
N LEU A 255 -50.70 -11.96 -60.23
CA LEU A 255 -49.58 -11.91 -61.17
C LEU A 255 -49.93 -12.12 -62.66
N ASP A 256 -51.01 -12.84 -62.98
CA ASP A 256 -51.17 -13.53 -64.28
C ASP A 256 -51.91 -12.72 -65.37
N GLN A 257 -52.41 -11.51 -65.05
CA GLN A 257 -53.48 -10.86 -65.83
C GLN A 257 -53.01 -9.90 -66.94
N THR A 258 -51.70 -9.73 -67.18
CA THR A 258 -51.12 -8.66 -68.03
C THR A 258 -50.65 -9.09 -69.43
N LYS A 259 -50.89 -10.34 -69.86
CA LYS A 259 -50.29 -10.92 -71.07
C LYS A 259 -51.07 -10.78 -72.40
N THR A 260 -52.30 -10.26 -72.40
CA THR A 260 -53.30 -10.57 -73.45
C THR A 260 -53.63 -9.47 -74.48
N GLU A 261 -53.01 -8.28 -74.43
CA GLU A 261 -53.49 -7.13 -75.22
C GLU A 261 -52.82 -6.88 -76.59
N LEU A 262 -51.73 -7.58 -76.93
CA LEU A 262 -50.84 -7.19 -78.05
C LEU A 262 -51.33 -7.57 -79.47
N GLU A 263 -52.15 -8.61 -79.61
CA GLU A 263 -52.32 -9.39 -80.85
C GLU A 263 -53.11 -8.72 -82.01
N LYS A 264 -53.77 -7.58 -81.79
CA LYS A 264 -54.97 -7.18 -82.57
C LYS A 264 -54.77 -6.28 -83.81
N LYS A 265 -53.54 -6.00 -84.26
CA LYS A 265 -53.25 -4.87 -85.18
C LYS A 265 -53.12 -5.15 -86.70
N ILE A 266 -53.19 -6.41 -87.17
CA ILE A 266 -52.59 -6.80 -88.48
C ILE A 266 -53.52 -6.79 -89.73
N ASN A 267 -54.86 -6.87 -89.60
CA ASN A 267 -55.72 -7.44 -90.67
C ASN A 267 -56.49 -6.47 -91.63
N ALA A 268 -55.90 -5.36 -92.12
CA ALA A 268 -56.71 -4.23 -92.66
C ALA A 268 -56.65 -3.85 -94.17
N VAL A 269 -55.93 -4.54 -95.07
CA VAL A 269 -55.36 -3.90 -96.29
C VAL A 269 -55.88 -4.37 -97.68
N LYS A 270 -56.83 -5.31 -97.82
CA LYS A 270 -56.94 -6.19 -99.03
C LYS A 270 -57.98 -5.93 -100.17
N GLU A 271 -58.77 -4.85 -100.20
CA GLU A 271 -60.09 -4.86 -100.91
C GLU A 271 -60.32 -3.95 -102.17
N LEU A 272 -59.32 -3.47 -102.93
CA LEU A 272 -59.52 -2.32 -103.87
C LEU A 272 -59.47 -2.52 -105.41
N GLU A 273 -59.20 -3.70 -105.99
CA GLU A 273 -58.60 -3.79 -107.34
C GLU A 273 -59.52 -4.26 -108.54
N LYS A 274 -60.73 -3.69 -108.79
CA LYS A 274 -61.74 -4.44 -109.60
C LYS A 274 -62.60 -3.79 -110.73
N LEU A 275 -62.28 -2.64 -111.34
CA LEU A 275 -63.28 -1.84 -112.11
C LEU A 275 -63.04 -1.50 -113.62
N GLN A 276 -61.89 -1.82 -114.25
CA GLN A 276 -61.38 -1.05 -115.41
C GLN A 276 -61.81 -1.48 -116.86
N HIS A 277 -62.80 -2.36 -117.04
CA HIS A 277 -62.76 -3.39 -118.10
C HIS A 277 -62.44 -3.02 -119.58
N ASN A 278 -63.19 -2.13 -120.27
CA ASN A 278 -63.24 -2.14 -121.76
C ASN A 278 -63.75 -0.82 -122.37
N THR A 279 -63.10 -0.30 -123.43
CA THR A 279 -63.55 0.92 -124.16
C THR A 279 -63.25 0.99 -125.67
N GLU A 280 -62.48 0.06 -126.26
CA GLU A 280 -61.69 0.33 -127.48
C GLU A 280 -62.27 -0.36 -128.75
N THR A 281 -62.70 0.41 -129.78
CA THR A 281 -63.36 -0.17 -130.99
C THR A 281 -62.98 0.43 -132.37
N GLU A 282 -63.85 1.19 -133.07
CA GLU A 282 -63.99 1.15 -134.54
C GLU A 282 -63.61 2.43 -135.36
N LEU A 283 -63.03 2.24 -136.56
CA LEU A 283 -62.92 3.23 -137.66
C LEU A 283 -62.65 2.51 -139.03
N THR A 284 -63.00 3.11 -140.19
CA THR A 284 -63.02 2.39 -141.50
C THR A 284 -62.44 3.12 -142.75
N GLU A 285 -63.16 3.23 -143.90
CA GLU A 285 -62.63 2.83 -145.23
C GLU A 285 -62.06 3.87 -146.24
N ALA A 286 -62.67 5.05 -146.37
CA ALA A 286 -62.95 5.63 -147.71
C ALA A 286 -61.74 6.03 -148.60
N LEU A 287 -61.81 5.70 -149.92
CA LEU A 287 -60.68 5.77 -150.88
C LEU A 287 -61.08 5.97 -152.38
N GLN A 288 -60.11 6.47 -153.18
CA GLN A 288 -59.82 6.18 -154.62
C GLN A 288 -60.67 6.68 -155.84
N LYS A 289 -59.96 6.75 -157.01
CA LYS A 289 -60.38 6.51 -158.43
C LYS A 289 -60.60 7.69 -159.42
N ARG A 290 -60.43 7.39 -160.73
CA ARG A 290 -60.72 8.14 -162.00
C ARG A 290 -59.62 9.13 -162.50
N GLU A 291 -58.91 9.04 -163.66
CA GLU A 291 -59.04 8.43 -165.04
C GLU A 291 -59.66 9.35 -166.14
N ALA A 292 -59.30 9.39 -167.45
CA ALA A 292 -58.06 9.05 -168.22
C ALA A 292 -58.15 9.47 -169.75
N LEU A 293 -57.05 9.30 -170.53
CA LEU A 293 -56.92 8.93 -171.99
C LEU A 293 -56.82 9.88 -173.23
N GLU A 294 -57.53 11.00 -173.40
CA GLU A 294 -57.79 11.57 -174.77
C GLU A 294 -56.60 12.29 -175.51
N THR A 295 -55.66 11.54 -176.11
CA THR A 295 -54.51 12.07 -176.91
C THR A 295 -53.91 11.03 -177.86
N GLU A 296 -53.79 11.26 -179.20
CA GLU A 296 -52.88 10.42 -180.04
C GLU A 296 -52.46 10.89 -181.47
N LEU A 297 -53.38 11.30 -182.37
CA LEU A 297 -53.10 11.17 -183.83
C LEU A 297 -52.35 12.34 -184.53
N GLN A 298 -52.41 13.58 -184.03
CA GLN A 298 -51.98 14.78 -184.78
C GLN A 298 -50.44 14.92 -184.96
N ASN A 299 -49.69 13.89 -184.58
CA ASN A 299 -48.23 13.84 -184.51
C ASN A 299 -47.56 13.67 -185.88
N ALA A 300 -48.12 12.83 -186.76
CA ALA A 300 -47.41 12.23 -187.90
C ALA A 300 -46.74 13.22 -188.87
N HIS A 301 -47.37 14.36 -189.21
CA HIS A 301 -46.74 15.31 -190.14
C HIS A 301 -45.83 16.35 -189.45
N GLY A 302 -45.81 16.37 -188.12
CA GLY A 302 -44.72 16.98 -187.37
C GLY A 302 -43.40 16.23 -187.57
N GLU A 303 -43.46 14.92 -187.83
CA GLU A 303 -42.31 14.02 -187.83
C GLU A 303 -41.26 14.40 -188.88
N LEU A 304 -41.52 14.36 -190.19
CA LEU A 304 -40.44 14.55 -191.19
C LEU A 304 -39.78 15.95 -191.15
N LYS A 305 -40.52 17.01 -190.80
CA LYS A 305 -39.92 18.34 -190.60
C LYS A 305 -39.23 18.46 -189.23
N SER A 306 -39.60 17.61 -188.27
CA SER A 306 -38.75 17.36 -187.11
C SER A 306 -37.54 16.50 -187.45
N THR A 307 -37.56 15.49 -188.34
CA THR A 307 -36.38 14.60 -188.55
C THR A 307 -35.17 15.32 -189.14
N LEU A 308 -35.35 16.31 -190.02
CA LEU A 308 -34.23 17.14 -190.48
C LEU A 308 -33.71 18.08 -189.37
N ARG A 309 -34.61 18.62 -188.53
CA ARG A 309 -34.21 19.43 -187.37
C ARG A 309 -33.49 18.57 -186.33
N GLN A 310 -34.04 17.41 -186.02
CA GLN A 310 -33.48 16.35 -185.18
C GLN A 310 -32.12 15.90 -185.71
N LEU A 311 -31.86 15.84 -187.01
CA LEU A 311 -30.52 15.52 -187.52
C LEU A 311 -29.47 16.61 -187.20
N GLN A 312 -29.87 17.88 -187.15
CA GLN A 312 -29.00 18.97 -186.69
C GLN A 312 -28.93 19.01 -185.15
N GLU A 313 -30.07 18.89 -184.46
CA GLU A 313 -30.16 18.81 -183.00
C GLU A 313 -29.39 17.60 -182.46
N LEU A 314 -29.38 16.46 -183.15
CA LEU A 314 -28.58 15.27 -182.83
C LEU A 314 -27.09 15.53 -183.02
N ARG A 315 -26.68 16.37 -183.97
CA ARG A 315 -25.29 16.82 -184.10
C ARG A 315 -24.90 17.74 -182.94
N ASP A 316 -25.74 18.72 -182.62
CA ASP A 316 -25.51 19.65 -181.52
C ASP A 316 -25.54 18.92 -180.15
N VAL A 317 -26.43 17.92 -179.99
CA VAL A 317 -26.51 17.03 -178.83
C VAL A 317 -25.33 16.07 -178.79
N LEU A 318 -24.84 15.53 -179.92
CA LEU A 318 -23.64 14.70 -179.97
C LEU A 318 -22.40 15.52 -179.55
N GLN A 319 -22.27 16.76 -180.04
CA GLN A 319 -21.17 17.65 -179.66
C GLN A 319 -21.25 18.06 -178.18
N LYS A 320 -22.45 18.37 -177.67
CA LYS A 320 -22.66 18.63 -176.23
C LYS A 320 -22.42 17.38 -175.37
N ALA A 321 -22.80 16.20 -175.85
CA ALA A 321 -22.54 14.93 -175.17
C ALA A 321 -21.05 14.57 -175.18
N GLN A 322 -20.31 14.93 -176.24
CA GLN A 322 -18.86 14.77 -176.32
C GLN A 322 -18.14 15.71 -175.35
N LEU A 323 -18.50 17.00 -175.32
CA LEU A 323 -17.98 17.94 -174.32
C LEU A 323 -18.33 17.50 -172.89
N SER A 324 -19.58 17.08 -172.64
CA SER A 324 -19.99 16.55 -171.33
C SER A 324 -19.33 15.21 -170.97
N LEU A 325 -18.86 14.44 -171.96
CA LEU A 325 -18.06 13.24 -171.74
C LEU A 325 -16.61 13.60 -171.38
N GLU A 326 -16.04 14.64 -171.98
CA GLU A 326 -14.72 15.19 -171.62
C GLU A 326 -14.75 15.82 -170.21
N GLU A 327 -15.79 16.60 -169.88
CA GLU A 327 -16.06 17.09 -168.52
C GLU A 327 -16.17 15.92 -167.52
N LYS A 328 -16.98 14.89 -167.84
CA LYS A 328 -17.09 13.69 -167.00
C LYS A 328 -15.75 12.96 -166.86
N TYR A 329 -14.94 12.90 -167.91
CA TYR A 329 -13.60 12.31 -167.83
C TYR A 329 -12.66 13.11 -166.90
N THR A 330 -12.75 14.45 -166.89
CA THR A 330 -12.03 15.27 -165.91
C THR A 330 -12.53 15.01 -164.48
N THR A 331 -13.84 15.07 -164.22
CA THR A 331 -14.36 14.78 -162.86
C THR A 331 -14.05 13.35 -162.39
N ILE A 332 -14.07 12.34 -163.28
CA ILE A 332 -13.63 10.98 -162.96
C ILE A 332 -12.14 10.95 -162.59
N LYS A 333 -11.28 11.67 -163.33
CA LYS A 333 -9.84 11.76 -163.03
C LYS A 333 -9.59 12.43 -161.68
N ASP A 334 -10.36 13.47 -161.35
CA ASP A 334 -10.21 14.25 -160.12
C ASP A 334 -10.77 13.46 -158.91
N LEU A 335 -11.95 12.83 -159.02
CA LEU A 335 -12.46 11.85 -158.05
C LEU A 335 -11.50 10.65 -157.86
N THR A 336 -10.77 10.24 -158.90
CA THR A 336 -9.73 9.21 -158.81
C THR A 336 -8.44 9.71 -158.12
N ALA A 337 -8.25 11.04 -158.02
CA ALA A 337 -7.20 11.65 -157.21
C ALA A 337 -7.63 11.76 -155.74
N GLU A 338 -8.83 12.28 -155.46
CA GLU A 338 -9.43 12.32 -154.12
C GLU A 338 -9.50 10.92 -153.49
N LEU A 339 -9.96 9.90 -154.22
CA LEU A 339 -9.98 8.51 -153.76
C LEU A 339 -8.56 7.96 -153.46
N ARG A 340 -7.52 8.51 -154.09
CA ARG A 340 -6.11 8.17 -153.79
C ARG A 340 -5.63 8.88 -152.53
N GLU A 341 -6.03 10.13 -152.33
CA GLU A 341 -5.72 10.95 -151.16
C GLU A 341 -6.38 10.39 -149.89
N CYS A 342 -7.70 10.15 -149.90
CA CYS A 342 -8.41 9.48 -148.82
C CYS A 342 -7.84 8.07 -148.51
N LYS A 343 -7.28 7.37 -149.52
CA LYS A 343 -6.60 6.09 -149.29
C LYS A 343 -5.26 6.25 -148.56
N MET A 344 -4.53 7.35 -148.79
CA MET A 344 -3.32 7.66 -148.01
C MET A 344 -3.72 8.05 -146.58
N GLU A 345 -4.70 8.94 -146.41
CA GLU A 345 -5.23 9.30 -145.08
C GLU A 345 -5.68 8.08 -144.26
N ILE A 346 -6.35 7.10 -144.87
CA ILE A 346 -6.76 5.85 -144.20
C ILE A 346 -5.55 5.01 -143.76
N GLU A 347 -4.48 4.98 -144.54
CA GLU A 347 -3.25 4.25 -144.18
C GLU A 347 -2.45 4.99 -143.10
N ASP A 348 -2.41 6.33 -143.15
CA ASP A 348 -1.82 7.18 -142.12
C ASP A 348 -2.58 7.06 -140.79
N LYS A 349 -3.93 7.08 -140.81
CA LYS A 349 -4.75 6.83 -139.61
C LYS A 349 -4.64 5.41 -139.08
N LYS A 350 -4.35 4.44 -139.94
CA LYS A 350 -4.02 3.07 -139.55
C LYS A 350 -2.63 2.98 -138.90
N GLN A 351 -1.66 3.78 -139.33
CA GLN A 351 -0.36 3.91 -138.68
C GLN A 351 -0.46 4.63 -137.32
N GLU A 352 -1.18 5.76 -137.23
CA GLU A 352 -1.48 6.44 -135.95
C GLU A 352 -2.14 5.49 -134.93
N LEU A 353 -3.04 4.62 -135.38
CA LEU A 353 -3.73 3.65 -134.53
C LEU A 353 -2.77 2.55 -134.02
N LEU A 354 -1.81 2.09 -134.83
CA LEU A 354 -0.77 1.15 -134.40
C LEU A 354 0.17 1.79 -133.37
N GLU A 355 0.53 3.06 -133.55
CA GLU A 355 1.35 3.82 -132.59
C GLU A 355 0.60 4.05 -131.26
N MET A 356 -0.70 4.35 -131.31
CA MET A 356 -1.53 4.45 -130.10
C MET A 356 -1.73 3.11 -129.38
N ASP A 357 -1.89 1.99 -130.10
CA ASP A 357 -1.93 0.64 -129.52
C ASP A 357 -0.59 0.25 -128.88
N GLN A 358 0.54 0.60 -129.50
CA GLN A 358 1.86 0.40 -128.92
C GLN A 358 2.05 1.25 -127.64
N ALA A 359 1.72 2.53 -127.66
CA ALA A 359 1.76 3.39 -126.48
C ALA A 359 0.81 2.91 -125.36
N PHE A 360 -0.34 2.31 -125.71
CA PHE A 360 -1.25 1.68 -124.75
C PHE A 360 -0.65 0.41 -124.12
N LYS A 361 0.04 -0.43 -124.92
CA LYS A 361 0.77 -1.61 -124.42
C LYS A 361 1.90 -1.22 -123.46
N GLU A 362 2.64 -0.16 -123.78
CA GLU A 362 3.69 0.40 -122.93
C GLU A 362 3.11 0.94 -121.61
N ARG A 363 2.04 1.74 -121.66
CA ARG A 363 1.29 2.19 -120.47
C ARG A 363 0.77 1.03 -119.61
N ASN A 364 0.30 -0.05 -120.23
CA ASN A 364 -0.16 -1.26 -119.54
C ASN A 364 1.02 -2.03 -118.90
N TRP A 365 2.20 -2.02 -119.52
CA TRP A 365 3.41 -2.59 -118.93
C TRP A 365 3.92 -1.76 -117.74
N GLU A 366 3.97 -0.42 -117.86
CA GLU A 366 4.22 0.48 -116.73
C GLU A 366 3.24 0.26 -115.59
N LEU A 367 1.94 0.14 -115.89
CA LEU A 367 0.90 -0.07 -114.87
C LEU A 367 1.12 -1.38 -114.10
N LYS A 368 1.51 -2.46 -114.79
CA LYS A 368 1.88 -3.74 -114.17
C LYS A 368 3.14 -3.62 -113.32
N GLN A 369 4.15 -2.87 -113.78
CA GLN A 369 5.36 -2.59 -113.00
C GLN A 369 5.03 -1.81 -111.71
N ARG A 370 4.19 -0.77 -111.81
CA ARG A 370 3.73 0.00 -110.64
C ARG A 370 2.88 -0.84 -109.69
N ALA A 371 2.00 -1.71 -110.20
CA ALA A 371 1.23 -2.64 -109.37
C ALA A 371 2.12 -3.63 -108.59
N ALA A 372 3.20 -4.13 -109.22
CA ALA A 372 4.20 -4.96 -108.55
C ALA A 372 5.00 -4.17 -107.49
N GLN A 373 5.36 -2.91 -107.76
CA GLN A 373 6.00 -2.01 -106.79
C GLN A 373 5.09 -1.73 -105.59
N VAL A 374 3.81 -1.44 -105.80
CA VAL A 374 2.83 -1.27 -104.71
C VAL A 374 2.70 -2.56 -103.90
N THR A 375 2.60 -3.72 -104.54
CA THR A 375 2.54 -5.03 -103.85
C THR A 375 3.79 -5.30 -102.99
N HIS A 376 4.97 -4.84 -103.43
CA HIS A 376 6.19 -4.93 -102.64
C HIS A 376 6.17 -3.98 -101.43
N LEU A 377 5.75 -2.73 -101.62
CA LEU A 377 5.59 -1.76 -100.54
C LEU A 377 4.57 -2.22 -99.50
N ASP A 378 3.43 -2.79 -99.92
CA ASP A 378 2.42 -3.38 -99.03
C ASP A 378 2.97 -4.57 -98.22
N MET A 379 3.96 -5.29 -98.74
CA MET A 379 4.66 -6.34 -98.00
C MET A 379 5.56 -5.72 -96.92
N THR A 380 6.42 -4.77 -97.28
CA THR A 380 7.35 -4.10 -96.35
C THR A 380 6.63 -3.29 -95.27
N ILE A 381 5.49 -2.65 -95.60
CA ILE A 381 4.61 -2.01 -94.62
C ILE A 381 4.04 -3.05 -93.64
N ARG A 382 3.62 -4.23 -94.13
CA ARG A 382 3.12 -5.32 -93.28
C ARG A 382 4.21 -5.92 -92.39
N GLU A 383 5.42 -6.07 -92.91
CA GLU A 383 6.60 -6.53 -92.16
C GLU A 383 6.93 -5.56 -91.02
N HIS A 384 7.13 -4.27 -91.30
CA HIS A 384 7.38 -3.27 -90.26
C HIS A 384 6.22 -3.09 -89.28
N ARG A 385 4.96 -3.24 -89.74
CA ARG A 385 3.78 -3.28 -88.87
C ARG A 385 3.86 -4.45 -87.89
N GLY A 386 4.20 -5.65 -88.36
CA GLY A 386 4.43 -6.84 -87.52
C GLY A 386 5.63 -6.67 -86.57
N GLU A 387 6.72 -6.05 -87.01
CA GLU A 387 7.84 -5.70 -86.14
C GLU A 387 7.43 -4.71 -85.03
N MET A 388 6.54 -3.76 -85.33
CA MET A 388 6.01 -2.81 -84.35
C MET A 388 5.06 -3.48 -83.38
N GLU A 389 4.14 -4.34 -83.84
CA GLU A 389 3.29 -5.17 -82.97
C GLU A 389 4.15 -6.05 -82.03
N GLN A 390 5.23 -6.65 -82.53
CA GLN A 390 6.18 -7.42 -81.72
C GLN A 390 7.04 -6.57 -80.77
N LYS A 391 7.20 -5.26 -81.00
CA LYS A 391 7.82 -4.33 -80.04
C LYS A 391 6.81 -3.92 -78.96
N ILE A 392 5.55 -3.67 -79.34
CA ILE A 392 4.44 -3.34 -78.45
C ILE A 392 4.19 -4.48 -77.45
N ILE A 393 3.96 -5.71 -77.92
CA ILE A 393 3.73 -6.89 -77.06
C ILE A 393 4.86 -7.09 -76.04
N LYS A 394 6.11 -6.82 -76.44
CA LYS A 394 7.26 -6.90 -75.53
C LYS A 394 7.17 -5.83 -74.45
N LEU A 395 6.98 -4.56 -74.83
CA LEU A 395 6.86 -3.42 -73.91
C LEU A 395 5.65 -3.53 -72.97
N GLU A 396 4.51 -4.05 -73.44
CA GLU A 396 3.34 -4.35 -72.61
C GLU A 396 3.69 -5.42 -71.55
N GLY A 397 4.37 -6.50 -71.95
CA GLY A 397 4.89 -7.51 -71.03
C GLY A 397 6.01 -7.00 -70.10
N THR A 398 6.69 -5.89 -70.41
CA THR A 398 7.61 -5.23 -69.46
C THR A 398 6.87 -4.32 -68.50
N LEU A 399 5.82 -3.63 -68.95
CA LEU A 399 4.95 -2.77 -68.14
C LEU A 399 4.13 -3.57 -67.13
N GLU A 400 3.45 -4.63 -67.56
CA GLU A 400 2.79 -5.60 -66.68
C GLU A 400 3.78 -6.21 -65.69
N LYS A 401 5.05 -6.38 -66.11
CA LYS A 401 6.13 -6.72 -65.18
C LYS A 401 6.19 -5.70 -64.04
N SER A 402 6.49 -4.41 -64.31
CA SER A 402 6.58 -3.36 -63.27
C SER A 402 5.35 -3.25 -62.39
N GLU A 403 4.16 -3.35 -62.97
CA GLU A 403 2.93 -3.16 -62.19
C GLU A 403 2.79 -4.20 -61.08
N LEU A 404 3.09 -5.47 -61.37
CA LEU A 404 3.08 -6.52 -60.35
C LEU A 404 4.16 -6.30 -59.29
N GLU A 405 5.28 -5.66 -59.63
CA GLU A 405 6.38 -5.33 -58.72
C GLU A 405 5.98 -4.20 -57.78
N LEU A 406 5.40 -3.13 -58.32
CA LEU A 406 4.92 -1.98 -57.55
C LEU A 406 3.74 -2.38 -56.67
N LYS A 407 2.82 -3.24 -57.15
CA LYS A 407 1.76 -3.84 -56.34
C LYS A 407 2.35 -4.64 -55.17
N GLU A 408 3.43 -5.38 -55.38
CA GLU A 408 4.11 -6.14 -54.33
C GLU A 408 4.87 -5.21 -53.34
N CYS A 409 5.62 -4.23 -53.83
CA CYS A 409 6.27 -3.18 -53.03
C CYS A 409 5.26 -2.43 -52.13
N ASN A 410 4.07 -2.13 -52.65
CA ASN A 410 3.02 -1.45 -51.90
C ASN A 410 2.47 -2.30 -50.75
N LYS A 411 2.24 -3.61 -50.93
CA LYS A 411 1.88 -4.52 -49.82
C LYS A 411 2.96 -4.53 -48.73
N GLN A 412 4.22 -4.45 -49.15
CA GLN A 412 5.38 -4.49 -48.25
C GLN A 412 5.48 -3.21 -47.43
N ILE A 413 5.25 -2.05 -48.06
CA ILE A 413 5.11 -0.75 -47.39
C ILE A 413 3.90 -0.75 -46.44
N GLU A 414 2.76 -1.32 -46.86
CA GLU A 414 1.54 -1.41 -46.04
C GLU A 414 1.74 -2.34 -44.82
N SER A 415 2.39 -3.49 -44.99
CA SER A 415 2.83 -4.38 -43.91
C SER A 415 3.75 -3.67 -42.91
N LEU A 416 4.74 -2.92 -43.40
CA LEU A 416 5.64 -2.13 -42.56
C LEU A 416 4.91 -0.99 -41.82
N ASN A 417 3.97 -0.30 -42.47
CA ASN A 417 3.13 0.71 -41.83
C ASN A 417 2.24 0.12 -40.72
N ASN A 418 1.64 -1.06 -40.95
CA ASN A 418 0.85 -1.75 -39.94
C ASN A 418 1.71 -2.21 -38.75
N LYS A 419 2.93 -2.71 -38.99
CA LYS A 419 3.89 -3.02 -37.91
C LYS A 419 4.32 -1.77 -37.15
N LEU A 420 4.55 -0.65 -37.83
CA LEU A 420 4.87 0.64 -37.22
C LEU A 420 3.71 1.21 -36.39
N GLN A 421 2.46 1.07 -36.85
CA GLN A 421 1.29 1.51 -36.09
C GLN A 421 1.10 0.66 -34.83
N ASN A 422 1.21 -0.66 -34.94
CA ASN A 422 1.16 -1.56 -33.78
C ASN A 422 2.27 -1.24 -32.77
N ALA A 423 3.49 -0.92 -33.22
CA ALA A 423 4.58 -0.49 -32.35
C ALA A 423 4.31 0.84 -31.64
N LYS A 424 3.64 1.80 -32.30
CA LYS A 424 3.20 3.06 -31.68
C LYS A 424 2.09 2.83 -30.64
N GLU A 425 1.14 1.96 -30.93
CA GLU A 425 0.06 1.61 -29.99
C GLU A 425 0.62 0.91 -28.74
N GLN A 426 1.56 -0.04 -28.92
CA GLN A 426 2.27 -0.68 -27.81
C GLN A 426 3.18 0.29 -27.02
N LEU A 427 3.68 1.35 -27.65
CA LEU A 427 4.43 2.39 -26.95
C LEU A 427 3.49 3.23 -26.06
N ARG A 428 2.35 3.69 -26.59
CA ARG A 428 1.32 4.43 -25.84
C ARG A 428 0.81 3.63 -24.63
N GLU A 429 0.56 2.34 -24.81
CA GLU A 429 0.12 1.46 -23.72
C GLU A 429 1.20 1.37 -22.61
N LYS A 430 2.48 1.28 -22.99
CA LYS A 430 3.60 1.32 -22.03
C LYS A 430 3.79 2.69 -21.38
N GLU A 431 3.56 3.78 -22.11
CA GLU A 431 3.57 5.14 -21.55
C GLU A 431 2.44 5.32 -20.53
N PHE A 432 1.24 4.77 -20.78
CA PHE A 432 0.12 4.77 -19.86
C PHE A 432 0.39 3.93 -18.60
N ILE A 433 0.87 2.70 -18.75
CA ILE A 433 1.27 1.84 -17.63
C ILE A 433 2.41 2.46 -16.82
N MET A 434 3.39 3.10 -17.48
CA MET A 434 4.47 3.83 -16.81
C MET A 434 3.92 4.98 -15.96
N LEU A 435 2.98 5.76 -16.49
CA LEU A 435 2.35 6.87 -15.78
C LEU A 435 1.51 6.38 -14.56
N GLN A 436 0.81 5.25 -14.70
CA GLN A 436 0.12 4.61 -13.57
C GLN A 436 1.13 4.17 -12.50
N ASN A 437 2.19 3.45 -12.89
CA ASN A 437 3.24 3.00 -11.97
C ASN A 437 3.94 4.18 -11.28
N GLU A 438 4.15 5.30 -11.98
CA GLU A 438 4.73 6.52 -11.40
C GLU A 438 3.77 7.20 -10.40
N GLN A 439 2.45 7.15 -10.65
CA GLN A 439 1.43 7.59 -9.70
C GLN A 439 1.33 6.67 -8.47
N GLU A 440 1.47 5.36 -8.63
CA GLU A 440 1.52 4.38 -7.53
C GLU A 440 2.80 4.55 -6.70
N MET A 441 3.96 4.70 -7.34
CA MET A 441 5.23 5.03 -6.68
C MET A 441 5.16 6.38 -5.94
N SER A 442 4.43 7.37 -6.46
CA SER A 442 4.17 8.64 -5.76
C SER A 442 3.32 8.47 -4.50
N GLN A 443 2.37 7.52 -4.51
CA GLN A 443 1.55 7.18 -3.33
C GLN A 443 2.38 6.43 -2.29
N LEU A 444 3.07 5.36 -2.71
CA LEU A 444 3.97 4.57 -1.85
C LEU A 444 5.07 5.44 -1.22
N LYS A 445 5.67 6.36 -1.98
CA LYS A 445 6.65 7.30 -1.43
C LYS A 445 6.06 8.16 -0.32
N LYS A 446 4.86 8.70 -0.49
CA LYS A 446 4.15 9.47 0.57
C LYS A 446 3.74 8.60 1.75
N GLU A 447 3.53 7.30 1.56
CA GLU A 447 3.25 6.37 2.66
C GLU A 447 4.51 6.04 3.46
N ILE A 448 5.64 5.82 2.77
CA ILE A 448 6.98 5.70 3.37
C ILE A 448 7.34 6.98 4.14
N GLU A 449 7.05 8.15 3.60
CA GLU A 449 7.30 9.45 4.26
C GLU A 449 6.49 9.58 5.58
N ARG A 450 5.28 9.01 5.63
CA ARG A 450 4.43 8.94 6.85
C ARG A 450 4.77 7.78 7.79
N THR A 451 5.38 6.68 7.33
CA THR A 451 5.91 5.65 8.25
C THR A 451 7.22 6.11 8.86
N GLN A 452 8.06 6.84 8.10
CA GLN A 452 9.28 7.48 8.56
C GLN A 452 9.00 8.52 9.66
N GLN A 453 8.05 9.44 9.44
CA GLN A 453 7.62 10.39 10.48
C GLN A 453 7.13 9.70 11.76
N ARG A 454 6.30 8.65 11.63
CA ARG A 454 5.87 7.86 12.80
C ARG A 454 7.00 7.10 13.49
N MET A 455 8.01 6.65 12.75
CA MET A 455 9.22 6.08 13.37
C MET A 455 9.96 7.14 14.18
N GLU A 456 10.18 8.34 13.63
CA GLU A 456 10.85 9.46 14.31
C GLU A 456 10.08 9.91 15.56
N GLU A 457 8.74 9.96 15.50
CA GLU A 457 7.86 10.16 16.66
C GLU A 457 8.06 9.07 17.72
N THR A 458 8.03 7.79 17.34
CA THR A 458 8.27 6.68 18.30
C THR A 458 9.70 6.65 18.84
N GLU A 459 10.69 7.12 18.08
CA GLU A 459 12.09 7.23 18.50
C GLU A 459 12.26 8.36 19.53
N SER A 460 11.51 9.47 19.41
CA SER A 460 11.44 10.51 20.46
C SER A 460 10.84 9.95 21.73
N VAL A 461 9.67 9.29 21.63
CA VAL A 461 9.00 8.66 22.78
C VAL A 461 9.89 7.59 23.43
N MET A 462 10.66 6.82 22.65
CA MET A 462 11.66 5.89 23.19
C MET A 462 12.76 6.63 23.96
N LYS A 463 13.34 7.71 23.42
CA LYS A 463 14.37 8.50 24.11
C LYS A 463 13.86 9.16 25.38
N GLU A 464 12.61 9.60 25.39
CA GLU A 464 11.92 10.12 26.58
C GLU A 464 11.73 9.03 27.63
N GLN A 465 11.33 7.81 27.21
CA GLN A 465 11.23 6.64 28.11
C GLN A 465 12.60 6.17 28.62
N GLU A 466 13.64 6.15 27.79
CA GLU A 466 15.02 5.83 28.20
C GLU A 466 15.54 6.85 29.23
N GLN A 467 15.27 8.14 29.03
CA GLN A 467 15.61 9.19 30.00
C GLN A 467 14.83 9.02 31.31
N TYR A 468 13.52 8.75 31.25
CA TYR A 468 12.70 8.48 32.44
C TYR A 468 13.18 7.23 33.21
N ILE A 469 13.51 6.15 32.49
CA ILE A 469 14.09 4.94 33.09
C ILE A 469 15.46 5.25 33.72
N ALA A 470 16.28 6.08 33.09
CA ALA A 470 17.56 6.51 33.65
C ALA A 470 17.41 7.39 34.91
N THR A 471 16.42 8.29 34.97
CA THR A 471 16.13 9.04 36.21
C THR A 471 15.59 8.14 37.31
N GLN A 472 14.68 7.22 37.00
CA GLN A 472 14.18 6.22 37.97
C GLN A 472 15.29 5.29 38.50
N TYR A 473 16.25 4.88 37.67
CA TYR A 473 17.45 4.17 38.15
C TYR A 473 18.34 5.06 39.03
N LYS A 474 18.49 6.35 38.72
CA LYS A 474 19.27 7.29 39.53
C LYS A 474 18.62 7.53 40.90
N GLU A 475 17.32 7.78 40.93
CA GLU A 475 16.50 7.89 42.14
C GLU A 475 16.61 6.61 42.99
N THR A 476 16.51 5.42 42.38
CA THR A 476 16.69 4.14 43.07
C THR A 476 18.09 3.99 43.68
N ILE A 477 19.13 4.45 42.99
CA ILE A 477 20.53 4.44 43.48
C ILE A 477 20.71 5.44 44.64
N ASP A 478 20.05 6.59 44.61
CA ASP A 478 20.17 7.62 45.63
C ASP A 478 19.37 7.26 46.88
N LEU A 479 18.11 6.79 46.73
CA LEU A 479 17.34 6.16 47.81
C LEU A 479 18.10 4.97 48.43
N GLY A 480 18.81 4.18 47.61
CA GLY A 480 19.68 3.09 48.06
C GLY A 480 20.95 3.55 48.82
N GLN A 481 21.35 4.81 48.68
CA GLN A 481 22.39 5.45 49.50
C GLN A 481 21.80 6.04 50.79
N GLU A 482 20.65 6.70 50.73
CA GLU A 482 19.95 7.21 51.91
C GLU A 482 19.56 6.09 52.88
N LEU A 483 19.02 4.96 52.37
CA LEU A 483 18.77 3.75 53.16
C LEU A 483 20.04 3.16 53.79
N ARG A 484 21.21 3.33 53.14
CA ARG A 484 22.49 2.88 53.69
C ARG A 484 22.94 3.78 54.83
N LEU A 485 22.90 5.11 54.63
CA LEU A 485 23.24 6.11 55.64
C LEU A 485 22.31 6.00 56.86
N THR A 486 21.01 5.80 56.63
CA THR A 486 20.02 5.60 57.71
C THR A 486 20.28 4.30 58.49
N ARG A 487 20.65 3.21 57.80
CA ARG A 487 21.07 1.95 58.47
C ARG A 487 22.37 2.11 59.25
N GLU A 488 23.32 2.87 58.73
CA GLU A 488 24.59 3.17 59.41
C GLU A 488 24.38 4.05 60.65
N GLN A 489 23.53 5.07 60.58
CA GLN A 489 23.09 5.87 61.73
C GLN A 489 22.34 5.03 62.78
N MET A 490 21.44 4.14 62.35
CA MET A 490 20.76 3.17 63.23
C MET A 490 21.73 2.19 63.88
N GLN A 491 22.77 1.74 63.15
CA GLN A 491 23.80 0.86 63.70
C GLN A 491 24.69 1.60 64.71
N ASN A 492 25.09 2.84 64.42
CA ASN A 492 25.91 3.67 65.31
C ASN A 492 25.16 3.99 66.61
N SER A 493 23.92 4.47 66.52
CA SER A 493 23.06 4.71 67.69
C SER A 493 22.75 3.42 68.47
N HIS A 494 22.66 2.26 67.80
CA HIS A 494 22.56 0.97 68.49
C HIS A 494 23.86 0.63 69.26
N THR A 495 25.05 0.86 68.69
CA THR A 495 26.31 0.68 69.42
C THR A 495 26.45 1.65 70.59
N GLU A 496 26.11 2.92 70.42
CA GLU A 496 26.06 3.91 71.50
C GLU A 496 25.10 3.50 72.62
N LEU A 497 23.92 2.98 72.28
CA LEU A 497 22.94 2.46 73.25
C LEU A 497 23.48 1.22 73.98
N VAL A 498 24.17 0.31 73.29
CA VAL A 498 24.83 -0.86 73.90
C VAL A 498 25.97 -0.43 74.82
N GLU A 499 26.75 0.59 74.47
CA GLU A 499 27.80 1.15 75.33
C GLU A 499 27.22 1.89 76.55
N ALA A 500 26.18 2.70 76.36
CA ALA A 500 25.45 3.34 77.46
C ALA A 500 24.84 2.30 78.41
N ARG A 501 24.29 1.20 77.89
CA ARG A 501 23.79 0.06 78.69
C ARG A 501 24.92 -0.68 79.40
N ARG A 502 26.11 -0.80 78.80
CA ARG A 502 27.31 -1.36 79.46
C ARG A 502 27.78 -0.45 80.61
N GLN A 503 27.80 0.86 80.40
CA GLN A 503 28.10 1.85 81.45
C GLN A 503 27.06 1.82 82.57
N GLN A 504 25.77 1.71 82.23
CA GLN A 504 24.68 1.52 83.20
C GLN A 504 24.89 0.26 84.05
N VAL A 505 25.22 -0.88 83.44
CA VAL A 505 25.50 -2.14 84.17
C VAL A 505 26.75 -2.01 85.06
N GLN A 506 27.75 -1.23 84.66
CA GLN A 506 28.90 -0.94 85.50
C GLN A 506 28.54 -0.04 86.70
N ALA A 507 27.76 1.02 86.49
CA ALA A 507 27.25 1.87 87.57
C ALA A 507 26.28 1.11 88.50
N GLN A 508 25.49 0.18 87.98
CA GLN A 508 24.61 -0.69 88.77
C GLN A 508 25.41 -1.58 89.73
N ARG A 509 26.53 -2.17 89.27
CA ARG A 509 27.47 -2.93 90.11
C ARG A 509 28.18 -2.06 91.14
N GLU A 510 28.49 -0.81 90.79
CA GLU A 510 29.03 0.20 91.72
C GLU A 510 28.03 0.50 92.85
N ILE A 511 26.74 0.67 92.50
CA ILE A 511 25.64 0.87 93.45
C ILE A 511 25.44 -0.37 94.32
N GLU A 512 25.51 -1.58 93.75
CA GLU A 512 25.42 -2.84 94.49
C GLU A 512 26.58 -2.99 95.49
N ARG A 513 27.82 -2.71 95.07
CA ARG A 513 29.01 -2.67 95.94
C ARG A 513 28.84 -1.69 97.11
N LEU A 514 28.45 -0.44 96.80
CA LEU A 514 28.18 0.59 97.81
C LEU A 514 26.99 0.23 98.72
N SER A 515 26.03 -0.57 98.23
CA SER A 515 24.89 -1.04 99.03
C SER A 515 25.29 -2.18 99.98
N SER A 516 26.19 -3.08 99.59
CA SER A 516 26.80 -4.05 100.52
C SER A 516 27.64 -3.34 101.58
N GLU A 517 28.50 -2.39 101.18
CA GLU A 517 29.30 -1.59 102.13
C GLU A 517 28.41 -0.81 103.11
N LEU A 518 27.25 -0.32 102.66
CA LEU A 518 26.25 0.33 103.52
C LEU A 518 25.58 -0.64 104.50
N GLU A 519 25.27 -1.88 104.11
CA GLU A 519 24.66 -2.87 105.02
C GLU A 519 25.70 -3.44 106.00
N ASP A 520 26.96 -3.62 105.60
CA ASP A 520 28.07 -3.94 106.50
C ASP A 520 28.25 -2.84 107.56
N ILE A 521 28.16 -1.57 107.16
CA ILE A 521 28.19 -0.42 108.10
C ILE A 521 26.95 -0.44 109.03
N LYS A 522 25.76 -0.78 108.53
CA LYS A 522 24.56 -0.94 109.39
C LYS A 522 24.73 -2.10 110.38
N GLN A 523 25.34 -3.21 109.96
CA GLN A 523 25.60 -4.37 110.82
C GLN A 523 26.61 -4.02 111.92
N LEU A 524 27.71 -3.36 111.57
CA LEU A 524 28.66 -2.78 112.52
C LEU A 524 27.99 -1.79 113.49
N SER A 525 27.02 -0.98 113.04
CA SER A 525 26.24 -0.11 113.93
C SER A 525 25.45 -0.92 114.95
N LYS A 526 24.67 -1.93 114.50
CA LYS A 526 23.88 -2.81 115.39
C LYS A 526 24.77 -3.50 116.44
N GLU A 527 25.99 -3.91 116.06
CA GLU A 527 26.96 -4.50 116.99
C GLU A 527 27.51 -3.49 118.02
N LYS A 528 27.73 -2.22 117.61
CA LYS A 528 28.09 -1.14 118.53
C LYS A 528 26.93 -0.77 119.47
N ASP A 529 25.70 -0.74 118.97
CA ASP A 529 24.50 -0.48 119.77
C ASP A 529 24.27 -1.60 120.78
N ALA A 530 24.43 -2.87 120.38
CA ALA A 530 24.36 -4.02 121.27
C ALA A 530 25.46 -3.98 122.36
N HIS A 531 26.70 -3.64 122.00
CA HIS A 531 27.79 -3.45 122.97
C HIS A 531 27.51 -2.27 123.92
N GLY A 532 26.90 -1.19 123.43
CA GLY A 532 26.48 -0.05 124.26
C GLY A 532 25.40 -0.43 125.27
N ASN A 533 24.40 -1.18 124.83
CA ASN A 533 23.33 -1.70 125.70
C ASN A 533 23.89 -2.64 126.78
N HIS A 534 24.77 -3.58 126.42
CA HIS A 534 25.35 -4.51 127.38
C HIS A 534 26.22 -3.78 128.44
N LEU A 535 26.95 -2.74 128.04
CA LEU A 535 27.70 -1.90 128.99
C LEU A 535 26.78 -1.08 129.91
N ALA A 536 25.59 -0.69 129.43
CA ALA A 536 24.57 -0.04 130.25
C ALA A 536 23.92 -1.02 131.26
N GLU A 537 23.74 -2.28 130.89
CA GLU A 537 23.29 -3.35 131.80
C GLU A 537 24.31 -3.60 132.92
N GLU A 538 25.61 -3.70 132.61
CA GLU A 538 26.67 -3.81 133.62
C GLU A 538 26.68 -2.63 134.59
N LEU A 539 26.52 -1.41 134.07
CA LEU A 539 26.39 -0.17 134.86
C LEU A 539 25.16 -0.19 135.78
N GLY A 540 24.02 -0.66 135.29
CA GLY A 540 22.79 -0.85 136.08
C GLY A 540 22.99 -1.89 137.17
N ALA A 541 23.53 -3.06 136.83
CA ALA A 541 23.84 -4.13 137.78
C ALA A 541 24.89 -3.69 138.83
N SER A 542 25.78 -2.76 138.50
CA SER A 542 26.72 -2.14 139.44
C SER A 542 25.98 -1.25 140.46
N LYS A 543 25.16 -0.31 139.98
CA LYS A 543 24.37 0.59 140.84
C LYS A 543 23.38 -0.14 141.76
N VAL A 544 22.80 -1.25 141.31
CA VAL A 544 21.92 -2.08 142.15
C VAL A 544 22.70 -2.76 143.29
N ARG A 545 23.96 -3.17 143.06
CA ARG A 545 24.84 -3.70 144.12
C ARG A 545 25.28 -2.61 145.11
N GLU A 546 25.57 -1.41 144.61
CA GLU A 546 25.89 -0.23 145.42
C GLU A 546 24.72 0.16 146.36
N ALA A 547 23.52 0.32 145.82
CA ALA A 547 22.31 0.63 146.59
C ALA A 547 21.94 -0.46 147.61
N HIS A 548 22.23 -1.74 147.33
CA HIS A 548 21.99 -2.85 148.25
C HIS A 548 22.93 -2.84 149.48
N LEU A 549 24.18 -2.40 149.30
CA LEU A 549 25.13 -2.20 150.40
C LEU A 549 24.75 -0.96 151.23
N GLU A 550 24.40 0.14 150.57
CA GLU A 550 23.98 1.38 151.24
C GLU A 550 22.70 1.18 152.07
N ALA A 551 21.70 0.47 151.53
CA ALA A 551 20.49 0.11 152.25
C ALA A 551 20.77 -0.82 153.46
N ARG A 552 21.77 -1.72 153.36
CA ARG A 552 22.17 -2.59 154.47
C ARG A 552 22.80 -1.78 155.61
N MET A 553 23.74 -0.88 155.32
CA MET A 553 24.31 0.04 156.32
C MET A 553 23.24 0.89 157.00
N GLN A 554 22.28 1.42 156.23
CA GLN A 554 21.21 2.27 156.79
C GLN A 554 20.17 1.49 157.62
N ALA A 555 19.99 0.19 157.37
CA ALA A 555 19.20 -0.69 158.25
C ALA A 555 19.91 -0.95 159.59
N GLU A 556 21.23 -1.14 159.55
CA GLU A 556 22.06 -1.42 160.73
C GLU A 556 22.18 -0.20 161.67
N ILE A 557 22.37 0.99 161.09
CA ILE A 557 22.31 2.27 161.83
C ILE A 557 20.93 2.47 162.49
N LYS A 558 19.83 2.12 161.80
CA LYS A 558 18.48 2.20 162.38
C LYS A 558 18.28 1.23 163.53
N LYS A 559 18.84 0.01 163.46
CA LYS A 559 18.78 -0.96 164.56
C LYS A 559 19.48 -0.43 165.82
N LEU A 560 20.72 0.04 165.68
CA LEU A 560 21.48 0.63 166.78
C LEU A 560 20.82 1.89 167.36
N SER A 561 20.13 2.68 166.53
CA SER A 561 19.35 3.84 166.99
C SER A 561 18.14 3.41 167.83
N ALA A 562 17.38 2.40 167.38
CA ALA A 562 16.19 1.92 168.09
C ALA A 562 16.51 1.30 169.46
N GLU A 563 17.66 0.63 169.59
CA GLU A 563 18.13 0.10 170.88
C GLU A 563 18.52 1.22 171.86
N VAL A 564 19.00 2.38 171.37
CA VAL A 564 19.31 3.57 172.20
C VAL A 564 18.05 4.36 172.59
N GLU A 565 17.05 4.47 171.72
CA GLU A 565 15.76 5.09 172.06
C GLU A 565 14.96 4.24 173.07
N SER A 566 15.00 2.91 172.95
CA SER A 566 14.48 1.97 173.95
C SER A 566 15.07 2.19 175.35
N PHE A 567 16.34 2.61 175.44
CA PHE A 567 17.00 3.00 176.68
C PHE A 567 16.51 4.34 177.27
N LYS A 568 15.76 5.17 176.53
CA LYS A 568 15.26 6.48 176.99
C LYS A 568 13.83 6.45 177.49
N GLU A 569 12.91 5.78 176.79
CA GLU A 569 11.51 5.67 177.26
C GLU A 569 11.45 5.06 178.67
N ALA A 570 12.20 3.97 178.90
CA ALA A 570 12.30 3.29 180.19
C ALA A 570 13.05 4.09 181.30
N TYR A 571 13.68 5.22 180.95
CA TYR A 571 14.35 6.12 181.90
C TYR A 571 13.48 7.33 182.28
N MET A 572 12.56 7.73 181.40
CA MET A 572 11.68 8.89 181.61
C MET A 572 10.43 8.55 182.43
N GLU A 573 9.80 7.40 182.18
CA GLU A 573 8.53 7.08 182.84
C GLU A 573 8.74 6.46 184.23
N MET A 574 8.06 7.06 185.22
CA MET A 574 7.95 6.58 186.59
C MET A 574 9.20 6.69 187.50
N ILE A 575 10.12 7.58 187.14
CA ILE A 575 10.73 8.51 188.14
C ILE A 575 9.62 9.25 188.93
N SER A 576 8.39 9.34 188.40
CA SER A 576 7.16 9.69 189.14
C SER A 576 6.85 8.82 190.39
N HIS A 577 7.36 7.59 190.52
CA HIS A 577 7.28 6.82 191.78
C HIS A 577 8.39 7.16 192.79
N GLN A 578 9.39 7.95 192.41
CA GLN A 578 10.46 8.41 193.30
C GLN A 578 9.97 9.36 194.40
N GLU A 579 8.78 9.94 194.24
CA GLU A 579 8.25 10.97 195.16
C GLU A 579 7.27 10.42 196.22
N ASN A 580 6.74 9.20 196.08
CA ASN A 580 5.44 8.87 196.69
C ASN A 580 5.43 7.88 197.89
N HIS A 581 6.57 7.44 198.43
CA HIS A 581 6.60 7.01 199.86
C HIS A 581 7.97 7.08 200.56
N ALA A 582 8.58 8.27 200.59
CA ALA A 582 9.61 8.64 201.56
C ALA A 582 9.06 8.76 203.02
N LYS A 583 8.21 7.81 203.44
CA LYS A 583 7.39 7.82 204.66
C LYS A 583 7.51 6.56 205.53
N TRP A 584 8.20 5.51 205.06
CA TRP A 584 8.53 4.31 205.87
C TRP A 584 10.04 4.15 206.10
N LYS A 585 10.76 5.28 206.11
CA LYS A 585 12.11 5.41 206.68
C LYS A 585 12.04 5.55 208.23
N ILE A 586 11.25 4.72 208.89
CA ILE A 586 11.10 4.51 210.35
C ILE A 586 10.18 3.28 210.54
N SER A 587 10.57 2.36 211.43
CA SER A 587 9.93 1.04 211.66
C SER A 587 10.01 0.07 210.45
N ALA A 588 10.53 -1.15 210.57
CA ALA A 588 11.54 -1.65 211.50
C ALA A 588 12.55 -2.46 210.66
N ASP A 589 13.86 -2.29 210.78
CA ASP A 589 14.70 -2.64 211.94
C ASP A 589 14.56 -4.11 212.43
N SER A 590 14.42 -5.03 211.47
CA SER A 590 15.04 -6.36 211.52
C SER A 590 15.46 -6.75 210.08
N GLN A 591 16.68 -7.16 209.76
CA GLN A 591 17.69 -7.82 210.61
C GLN A 591 19.10 -7.18 210.49
N LYS A 592 19.21 -5.91 210.88
CA LYS A 592 20.46 -5.13 210.98
C LYS A 592 21.24 -5.50 212.26
N THR A 593 21.70 -6.74 212.41
CA THR A 593 22.39 -7.24 213.62
C THR A 593 23.41 -8.37 213.37
N SER A 594 24.28 -8.20 212.37
CA SER A 594 25.60 -8.87 212.18
C SER A 594 26.23 -8.27 210.91
N VAL A 595 27.40 -7.63 210.88
CA VAL A 595 28.58 -7.72 211.77
C VAL A 595 29.26 -6.34 212.03
N GLN A 596 28.53 -5.22 212.00
CA GLN A 596 29.04 -3.88 212.39
C GLN A 596 29.52 -3.77 213.87
N GLN A 597 29.48 -4.88 214.61
CA GLN A 597 30.02 -5.06 215.97
C GLN A 597 30.87 -6.35 216.08
N LEU A 598 31.55 -6.74 215.00
CA LEU A 598 32.69 -7.69 215.01
C LEU A 598 33.88 -7.11 214.21
N ASN A 599 34.08 -5.78 214.23
CA ASN A 599 34.77 -5.03 215.31
C ASN A 599 36.29 -5.05 215.01
N ASP A 600 37.07 -3.98 215.18
CA ASP A 600 37.38 -3.30 216.45
C ASP A 600 37.66 -4.24 217.65
N GLN A 601 37.83 -5.55 217.37
CA GLN A 601 38.32 -6.57 218.31
C GLN A 601 39.64 -7.19 217.83
N LEU A 602 40.31 -6.62 216.81
CA LEU A 602 41.64 -7.08 216.41
C LEU A 602 42.67 -5.98 216.08
N GLU A 603 42.27 -4.76 215.72
CA GLU A 603 43.24 -3.67 215.40
C GLU A 603 44.27 -3.43 216.52
N LYS A 604 43.84 -3.57 217.80
CA LYS A 604 44.75 -3.54 218.97
C LYS A 604 44.97 -4.88 219.69
N ALA A 605 44.23 -5.94 219.33
CA ALA A 605 44.06 -7.07 220.24
C ALA A 605 45.09 -8.21 220.11
N LYS A 606 46.19 -8.05 219.34
CA LYS A 606 47.33 -8.99 219.44
C LYS A 606 48.74 -8.46 219.15
N LEU A 607 49.04 -7.26 219.64
CA LEU A 607 50.40 -6.99 220.18
C LEU A 607 50.42 -6.87 221.71
N GLU A 608 49.27 -6.70 222.38
CA GLU A 608 49.17 -6.70 223.86
C GLU A 608 49.02 -8.11 224.49
N LEU A 609 49.05 -9.21 223.71
CA LEU A 609 48.98 -10.58 224.26
C LEU A 609 50.27 -11.40 224.15
N GLU A 610 51.40 -10.81 223.73
CA GLU A 610 52.68 -11.56 223.65
C GLU A 610 53.25 -11.91 225.04
N GLU A 611 52.98 -11.10 226.08
CA GLU A 611 53.38 -11.42 227.47
C GLU A 611 52.31 -12.15 228.32
N ALA A 612 51.02 -12.06 227.95
CA ALA A 612 49.94 -12.50 228.82
C ALA A 612 49.56 -13.99 228.68
N GLN A 613 49.82 -14.65 227.54
CA GLN A 613 49.43 -16.05 227.34
C GLN A 613 50.51 -17.09 227.68
N ASP A 614 51.62 -16.69 228.30
CA ASP A 614 52.45 -17.60 229.11
C ASP A 614 52.11 -17.49 230.62
N THR A 615 51.64 -16.33 231.08
CA THR A 615 51.21 -16.14 232.49
C THR A 615 49.85 -16.77 232.80
N VAL A 616 48.98 -17.01 231.81
CA VAL A 616 47.75 -17.81 232.01
C VAL A 616 48.05 -19.31 232.25
N SER A 617 49.23 -19.81 231.88
CA SER A 617 49.74 -21.11 232.37
C SER A 617 50.11 -21.12 233.86
N ASN A 618 50.01 -19.97 234.55
CA ASN A 618 50.26 -19.84 236.00
C ASN A 618 49.11 -19.19 236.79
N LEU A 619 48.22 -18.40 236.17
CA LEU A 619 46.88 -18.16 236.74
C LEU A 619 46.00 -19.43 236.73
N HIS A 620 46.43 -20.45 235.96
CA HIS A 620 46.23 -21.90 236.14
C HIS A 620 45.50 -22.35 237.41
N GLN A 621 45.91 -21.89 238.59
CA GLN A 621 45.54 -22.51 239.86
C GLN A 621 44.83 -21.58 240.86
N GLN A 622 45.19 -20.29 240.95
CA GLN A 622 44.83 -19.44 242.10
C GLN A 622 43.37 -18.97 242.19
N VAL A 623 42.54 -19.16 241.16
CA VAL A 623 41.09 -18.82 241.21
C VAL A 623 40.22 -20.04 241.53
N GLN A 624 40.80 -21.26 241.51
CA GLN A 624 40.23 -22.39 242.25
C GLN A 624 40.20 -22.09 243.76
N ASP A 625 41.07 -21.19 244.24
CA ASP A 625 41.15 -20.77 245.64
C ASP A 625 40.18 -19.62 245.99
N ARG A 626 39.48 -18.99 245.02
CA ARG A 626 38.55 -17.86 245.24
C ARG A 626 37.42 -17.82 244.18
N ASN A 627 36.41 -18.70 244.21
CA ASN A 627 35.85 -19.49 245.32
C ASN A 627 35.26 -18.60 246.46
N GLU A 628 35.94 -18.50 247.60
CA GLU A 628 35.38 -18.27 248.96
C GLU A 628 35.00 -16.83 249.38
N VAL A 629 34.80 -15.86 248.47
CA VAL A 629 34.81 -14.44 248.89
C VAL A 629 33.55 -13.63 248.55
N ILE A 630 33.18 -13.48 247.28
CA ILE A 630 32.18 -12.45 246.89
C ILE A 630 30.74 -13.01 246.82
N GLU A 631 30.54 -14.11 247.54
CA GLU A 631 29.36 -14.31 248.40
C GLU A 631 28.99 -13.03 249.17
N ALA A 632 29.99 -12.22 249.58
CA ALA A 632 29.85 -10.90 250.19
C ALA A 632 29.12 -9.82 249.35
N ALA A 633 28.78 -10.06 248.08
CA ALA A 633 27.99 -9.12 247.27
C ALA A 633 26.52 -9.55 247.06
N ASN A 634 26.07 -10.66 247.67
CA ASN A 634 24.64 -10.91 247.88
C ASN A 634 23.98 -9.82 248.74
N GLU A 635 24.76 -9.20 249.63
CA GLU A 635 24.29 -8.29 250.70
C GLU A 635 23.85 -6.89 250.20
N ALA A 636 23.60 -6.73 248.90
CA ALA A 636 23.15 -5.50 248.29
C ALA A 636 21.62 -5.31 248.39
N LEU A 637 20.92 -5.24 247.25
CA LEU A 637 19.68 -4.47 247.12
C LEU A 637 18.68 -5.20 246.19
N LEU A 638 17.69 -5.97 246.66
CA LEU A 638 17.02 -6.01 247.97
C LEU A 638 16.26 -4.72 248.36
N ILE A 639 16.09 -3.75 247.44
CA ILE A 639 15.38 -2.48 247.74
C ILE A 639 14.29 -2.05 246.73
N LYS A 640 14.30 -2.53 245.46
CA LYS A 640 13.31 -2.09 244.44
C LYS A 640 12.46 -3.19 243.78
N GLU A 641 12.05 -4.14 244.61
CA GLU A 641 10.99 -5.14 244.32
C GLU A 641 9.55 -4.56 244.48
N SER A 642 9.39 -3.23 244.52
CA SER A 642 8.22 -2.58 245.15
C SER A 642 7.17 -1.94 244.22
N GLU A 643 7.42 -1.80 242.92
CA GLU A 643 6.50 -1.16 241.96
C GLU A 643 6.58 -1.83 240.57
N LEU A 644 5.88 -2.92 240.24
CA LEU A 644 4.69 -3.59 240.79
C LEU A 644 3.41 -2.75 240.92
N THR A 645 2.28 -3.47 240.92
CA THR A 645 0.99 -3.09 241.55
C THR A 645 0.51 -1.64 241.35
N ARG A 646 0.29 -1.20 240.09
CA ARG A 646 -0.51 0.03 239.86
C ARG A 646 -1.49 0.00 238.69
N LEU A 647 -1.13 0.46 237.49
CA LEU A 647 -2.08 0.91 236.46
C LEU A 647 -1.56 0.52 235.06
N GLN A 648 -2.05 -0.50 234.35
CA GLN A 648 -3.28 -1.31 234.43
C GLN A 648 -4.60 -0.61 233.99
N ALA A 649 -5.34 -1.33 233.13
CA ALA A 649 -6.74 -1.16 232.71
C ALA A 649 -7.17 0.14 232.00
N LYS A 650 -7.21 0.09 230.65
CA LYS A 650 -8.04 0.85 229.66
C LYS A 650 -7.73 0.33 228.23
N ILE A 651 -8.62 0.27 227.25
CA ILE A 651 -10.10 0.28 227.29
C ILE A 651 -10.72 -0.72 226.27
N SER A 652 -11.32 -0.32 225.13
CA SER A 652 -12.16 -1.20 224.28
C SER A 652 -12.46 -0.66 222.86
N ALA A 653 -12.94 -1.56 221.97
CA ALA A 653 -13.93 -1.37 220.88
C ALA A 653 -13.54 -0.71 219.51
N HIS A 654 -14.18 -0.96 218.34
CA HIS A 654 -14.87 -2.15 217.74
C HIS A 654 -15.39 -1.88 216.27
N GLU A 655 -15.55 -2.91 215.42
CA GLU A 655 -16.55 -3.09 214.28
C GLU A 655 -16.40 -2.56 212.80
N LYS A 656 -16.58 -3.50 211.83
CA LYS A 656 -17.40 -3.53 210.55
C LYS A 656 -17.01 -2.88 209.15
N ALA A 657 -17.19 -3.70 208.08
CA ALA A 657 -17.70 -3.46 206.68
C ALA A 657 -16.82 -3.20 205.39
N GLU A 658 -16.96 -4.12 204.39
CA GLU A 658 -17.09 -4.07 202.88
C GLU A 658 -16.02 -3.55 201.82
N ASP A 659 -15.80 -4.38 200.77
CA ASP A 659 -15.31 -4.23 199.35
C ASP A 659 -14.00 -3.49 198.85
N ILE A 660 -12.88 -4.19 198.43
CA ILE A 660 -11.85 -3.85 197.33
C ILE A 660 -10.69 -4.92 197.06
N LYS A 661 -9.66 -4.66 196.20
CA LYS A 661 -8.65 -5.57 195.50
C LYS A 661 -7.20 -4.89 195.36
N PHE A 662 -6.02 -5.29 194.79
CA PHE A 662 -5.47 -6.25 193.74
C PHE A 662 -3.90 -6.60 193.86
N LEU A 663 -3.05 -6.89 192.80
CA LEU A 663 -1.71 -7.62 192.84
C LEU A 663 -0.48 -7.25 191.86
N PRO A 664 0.81 -7.78 192.01
CA PRO A 664 2.14 -7.35 191.37
C PRO A 664 3.28 -8.44 191.01
N ALA A 665 4.57 -8.12 190.58
CA ALA A 665 5.80 -9.05 190.41
C ALA A 665 7.28 -8.46 190.09
N PRO A 666 8.47 -9.09 190.45
CA PRO A 666 9.91 -8.66 190.09
C PRO A 666 11.16 -9.68 189.97
N PHE A 667 12.43 -9.24 189.62
CA PHE A 667 13.88 -9.77 189.82
C PHE A 667 14.90 -10.17 188.63
N THR A 668 16.14 -10.73 188.86
CA THR A 668 17.50 -10.54 188.14
C THR A 668 18.33 -11.75 187.50
N SER A 669 19.24 -11.61 186.46
CA SER A 669 20.28 -12.63 185.96
C SER A 669 21.41 -12.19 184.90
N PRO A 670 22.63 -12.86 184.73
CA PRO A 670 23.76 -12.49 183.77
C PRO A 670 24.74 -13.59 183.10
N THR A 671 25.70 -13.23 182.18
CA THR A 671 27.05 -13.87 181.74
C THR A 671 27.37 -14.26 180.23
N GLU A 672 28.63 -14.03 179.70
CA GLU A 672 29.45 -14.58 178.52
C GLU A 672 29.35 -14.17 176.96
N ILE A 673 30.49 -13.67 176.35
CA ILE A 673 31.18 -13.85 174.97
C ILE A 673 30.65 -13.35 173.52
N MET A 674 31.54 -12.76 172.64
CA MET A 674 31.55 -12.43 171.11
C MET A 674 30.76 -11.20 170.48
N PRO A 675 30.82 -10.71 169.15
CA PRO A 675 31.65 -10.82 167.86
C PRO A 675 32.16 -9.42 167.24
N ASP A 676 32.35 -8.95 165.94
CA ASP A 676 32.32 -9.27 164.43
C ASP A 676 33.38 -8.37 163.59
N VAL A 677 33.44 -7.83 162.32
CA VAL A 677 32.58 -7.51 161.08
C VAL A 677 33.33 -7.37 159.65
N GLN A 678 33.07 -6.38 158.72
CA GLN A 678 33.12 -6.47 157.18
C GLN A 678 33.61 -5.24 156.24
N ASP A 679 33.80 -5.44 154.87
CA ASP A 679 33.29 -4.68 153.61
C ASP A 679 34.09 -3.96 152.37
N PRO A 680 33.64 -3.94 151.03
CA PRO A 680 34.33 -3.53 149.70
C PRO A 680 33.68 -2.46 148.64
N LYS A 681 34.07 -2.27 147.31
CA LYS A 681 33.73 -1.15 146.24
C LYS A 681 33.86 -1.55 144.66
N PHE A 682 33.68 -0.94 143.39
CA PHE A 682 33.55 0.35 142.49
C PHE A 682 32.83 0.10 141.02
N ALA A 683 32.72 0.76 139.77
CA ALA A 683 33.03 1.95 138.80
C ALA A 683 32.07 2.01 137.45
N LYS A 684 32.05 2.63 136.17
CA LYS A 684 32.65 3.63 135.10
C LYS A 684 31.62 3.91 133.83
N HIS A 685 31.60 4.53 132.54
CA HIS A 685 32.33 5.41 131.46
C HIS A 685 31.55 5.80 130.03
N PHE A 686 32.03 6.69 129.04
CA PHE A 686 31.85 6.85 127.46
C PHE A 686 31.05 7.94 126.51
N HIS A 687 31.47 8.19 125.19
CA HIS A 687 30.93 8.70 123.79
C HIS A 687 30.76 10.20 123.12
N THR A 688 30.07 10.48 121.92
CA THR A 688 30.36 11.50 120.75
C THR A 688 29.31 12.62 120.13
N SER A 689 29.37 13.16 118.83
CA SER A 689 28.88 14.54 118.27
C SER A 689 28.14 14.76 116.82
N PHE A 690 27.98 16.00 116.17
CA PHE A 690 26.94 16.40 115.08
C PHE A 690 27.08 17.65 114.01
N SER A 691 26.82 17.52 112.64
CA SER A 691 26.12 18.40 111.54
C SER A 691 26.55 19.75 110.71
N LYS A 692 26.10 19.93 109.39
CA LYS A 692 25.74 21.15 108.44
C LYS A 692 26.69 21.71 107.26
N CYS A 693 26.41 22.58 106.18
CA CYS A 693 25.33 22.91 105.12
C CYS A 693 25.61 24.06 103.97
N THR A 694 24.97 24.04 102.73
CA THR A 694 24.46 25.13 101.70
C THR A 694 25.15 25.91 100.47
N LYS A 695 24.47 25.96 99.25
CA LYS A 695 24.10 27.03 98.17
C LYS A 695 24.93 27.67 96.94
N LEU A 696 24.31 27.64 95.71
CA LEU A 696 24.10 28.65 94.55
C LEU A 696 25.09 29.06 93.36
N ARG A 697 24.65 28.81 92.08
CA ARG A 697 24.82 29.55 90.73
C ARG A 697 26.15 29.56 89.90
N ARG A 698 26.28 30.08 88.63
CA ARG A 698 25.58 29.90 87.28
C ARG A 698 26.13 30.81 86.09
N SER A 699 26.30 30.29 84.84
CA SER A 699 26.15 30.92 83.45
C SER A 699 27.09 32.05 82.88
N ILE A 700 27.21 32.44 81.56
CA ILE A 700 26.92 31.95 80.14
C ILE A 700 27.60 32.88 79.06
N SER A 701 27.93 32.41 77.82
CA SER A 701 28.02 33.15 76.51
C SER A 701 28.01 32.15 75.30
N ALA A 702 28.00 32.57 74.01
CA ALA A 702 27.67 31.71 72.83
C ALA A 702 28.49 31.90 71.51
N SER A 703 28.42 30.91 70.59
CA SER A 703 29.06 30.87 69.24
C SER A 703 28.28 30.03 68.18
N ASP A 704 28.65 30.24 66.89
CA ASP A 704 28.66 29.32 65.70
C ASP A 704 27.39 28.77 64.95
N LEU A 705 27.20 29.32 63.74
CA LEU A 705 27.16 28.69 62.39
C LEU A 705 26.26 27.46 62.00
N THR A 706 25.26 27.78 61.16
CA THR A 706 24.86 27.12 59.86
C THR A 706 24.21 25.73 59.74
N PHE A 707 23.15 25.67 58.89
CA PHE A 707 22.42 24.51 58.30
C PHE A 707 21.84 23.47 59.29
N ARG A 708 20.54 23.08 59.22
CA ARG A 708 19.80 22.57 58.05
C ARG A 708 18.25 22.69 58.24
N THR A 709 17.49 22.43 57.16
CA THR A 709 16.08 21.96 57.06
C THR A 709 15.22 21.72 58.33
N HIS A 710 13.95 22.14 58.30
CA HIS A 710 12.78 21.24 58.26
C HIS A 710 11.44 21.97 58.00
N GLU A 711 10.51 21.30 57.28
CA GLU A 711 9.02 21.37 57.38
C GLU A 711 8.31 22.78 57.29
N ASP A 712 6.98 22.92 57.27
CA ASP A 712 5.86 22.01 57.59
C ASP A 712 4.55 22.37 56.82
N GLU A 713 3.46 21.63 57.11
CA GLU A 713 2.03 22.04 57.04
C GLU A 713 1.36 22.29 55.64
N ASP A 714 0.07 21.99 55.40
CA ASP A 714 -0.95 21.36 56.26
C ASP A 714 -2.09 20.59 55.52
N LEU A 715 -2.99 20.02 56.33
CA LEU A 715 -4.16 19.15 56.12
C LEU A 715 -5.28 19.58 55.13
N SER A 716 -6.09 18.58 54.75
CA SER A 716 -7.42 18.69 54.11
C SER A 716 -8.56 18.93 55.12
N GLU A 717 -9.75 19.39 54.66
CA GLU A 717 -11.02 18.59 54.58
C GLU A 717 -12.22 19.49 54.13
N GLU A 718 -13.46 18.95 54.20
CA GLU A 718 -14.79 19.48 53.81
C GLU A 718 -15.13 19.66 52.31
N LEU A 719 -16.43 19.71 51.93
CA LEU A 719 -17.46 18.64 51.83
C LEU A 719 -18.81 19.22 51.32
N LEU A 720 -19.43 18.59 50.32
CA LEU A 720 -20.90 18.68 49.99
C LEU A 720 -21.43 20.07 49.50
N GLN A 721 -22.52 20.25 48.72
CA GLN A 721 -23.48 19.33 48.07
C GLN A 721 -24.23 19.96 46.86
N ASP A 722 -25.05 19.14 46.18
CA ASP A 722 -26.34 19.46 45.48
C ASP A 722 -26.47 20.04 44.04
N LEU A 723 -26.47 19.12 43.06
CA LEU A 723 -27.68 18.58 42.37
C LEU A 723 -28.68 19.48 41.59
N LYS A 724 -28.84 19.18 40.28
CA LYS A 724 -30.11 19.01 39.47
C LYS A 724 -29.79 18.78 37.96
N LYS A 725 -30.62 18.18 37.08
CA LYS A 725 -32.04 17.74 37.11
C LYS A 725 -32.34 16.57 36.10
N MET A 726 -33.59 16.07 36.14
CA MET A 726 -34.29 15.03 35.31
C MET A 726 -34.20 15.22 33.76
N GLN A 727 -34.61 14.31 32.84
CA GLN A 727 -35.74 13.34 32.71
C GLN A 727 -35.30 12.10 31.89
N LEU A 728 -35.67 10.82 32.14
CA LEU A 728 -36.98 10.10 32.16
C LEU A 728 -37.54 9.72 30.76
N GLU A 729 -37.38 8.45 30.35
CA GLU A 729 -38.49 7.54 29.96
C GLU A 729 -38.05 6.05 29.86
N GLN A 730 -39.03 5.14 29.74
CA GLN A 730 -38.97 3.66 29.71
C GLN A 730 -40.21 3.16 28.91
N PRO A 731 -40.40 1.87 28.56
CA PRO A 731 -39.54 0.67 28.67
C PRO A 731 -39.35 0.03 27.25
N ALA A 732 -39.16 -1.27 26.95
CA ALA A 732 -39.26 -2.51 27.71
C ALA A 732 -38.55 -3.72 27.05
N THR A 733 -38.17 -4.70 27.88
CA THR A 733 -38.19 -6.17 27.66
C THR A 733 -37.31 -6.83 26.56
N LEU A 734 -36.56 -7.95 26.75
CA LEU A 734 -36.77 -9.30 27.37
C LEU A 734 -36.87 -10.34 26.21
N GLU A 735 -36.27 -11.55 26.17
CA GLU A 735 -35.34 -12.30 27.02
C GLU A 735 -34.50 -13.26 26.13
N GLU A 736 -33.41 -13.80 26.70
CA GLU A 736 -33.09 -15.23 26.88
C GLU A 736 -33.97 -16.36 26.27
N SER A 737 -33.52 -17.63 26.13
CA SER A 737 -32.18 -18.25 26.14
C SER A 737 -32.27 -19.78 25.81
N HIS A 738 -31.11 -20.48 25.86
CA HIS A 738 -30.94 -21.86 26.38
C HIS A 738 -31.15 -23.14 25.51
N LYS A 739 -30.01 -23.87 25.38
CA LYS A 739 -29.75 -25.27 25.80
C LYS A 739 -30.04 -26.48 24.86
N ASN A 740 -28.92 -27.09 24.45
CA ASN A 740 -28.55 -28.51 24.58
C ASN A 740 -29.24 -29.62 23.75
N LEU A 741 -28.46 -30.12 22.77
CA LEU A 741 -27.96 -31.51 22.68
C LEU A 741 -28.97 -32.70 22.72
N THR A 742 -29.05 -33.47 21.63
CA THR A 742 -28.88 -34.96 21.62
C THR A 742 -28.70 -35.50 20.18
N TYR A 743 -27.99 -36.62 20.11
CA TYR A 743 -27.44 -37.40 18.99
C TYR A 743 -28.48 -38.16 18.12
N THR A 744 -28.36 -38.12 16.78
CA THR A 744 -28.55 -39.29 15.89
C THR A 744 -27.98 -39.08 14.47
N GLN A 745 -27.59 -40.19 13.83
CA GLN A 745 -27.22 -40.35 12.41
C GLN A 745 -28.30 -41.26 11.73
N PRO A 746 -28.25 -41.70 10.43
CA PRO A 746 -27.12 -41.76 9.48
C PRO A 746 -27.46 -41.29 8.03
N ASP A 747 -26.62 -41.71 7.06
CA ASP A 747 -26.93 -42.01 5.64
C ASP A 747 -27.10 -40.85 4.61
N SER A 748 -26.74 -41.02 3.32
CA SER A 748 -26.17 -42.18 2.59
C SER A 748 -25.31 -41.81 1.34
N PHE A 749 -24.09 -42.38 1.30
CA PHE A 749 -23.32 -42.92 0.13
C PHE A 749 -22.85 -42.07 -1.08
N LYS A 750 -21.59 -42.37 -1.46
CA LYS A 750 -21.06 -42.40 -2.84
C LYS A 750 -21.23 -43.82 -3.42
N PRO A 751 -21.01 -44.03 -4.72
CA PRO A 751 -20.03 -45.08 -5.07
C PRO A 751 -18.99 -44.65 -6.12
N LEU A 752 -18.10 -45.57 -6.47
CA LEU A 752 -16.91 -45.37 -7.31
C LEU A 752 -16.78 -46.49 -8.36
N THR A 753 -15.95 -46.24 -9.38
CA THR A 753 -15.10 -47.19 -10.14
C THR A 753 -15.67 -48.22 -11.13
N TYR A 754 -15.00 -48.21 -12.30
CA TYR A 754 -14.45 -49.31 -13.11
C TYR A 754 -15.17 -49.86 -14.37
N ASN A 755 -14.35 -49.81 -15.44
CA ASN A 755 -14.34 -50.43 -16.76
C ASN A 755 -15.24 -51.65 -17.04
N LEU A 756 -15.76 -51.70 -18.27
CA LEU A 756 -15.46 -52.80 -19.22
C LEU A 756 -15.71 -52.36 -20.68
N GLU A 757 -15.14 -53.11 -21.62
CA GLU A 757 -15.39 -53.02 -23.06
C GLU A 757 -16.63 -53.86 -23.41
N ASP A 758 -17.38 -53.53 -24.48
CA ASP A 758 -17.52 -54.35 -25.70
C ASP A 758 -18.43 -53.62 -26.74
N ASP A 759 -18.58 -54.21 -27.92
CA ASP A 759 -19.11 -53.61 -29.15
C ASP A 759 -20.63 -53.82 -29.38
N SER A 760 -21.14 -53.14 -30.42
CA SER A 760 -22.41 -53.42 -31.13
C SER A 760 -23.78 -53.20 -30.44
N SER A 761 -24.50 -52.16 -30.90
CA SER A 761 -25.90 -52.32 -31.32
C SER A 761 -26.27 -51.24 -32.35
N GLU A 762 -26.84 -51.64 -33.49
CA GLU A 762 -27.20 -50.72 -34.57
C GLU A 762 -28.64 -50.22 -34.43
N SER A 763 -28.81 -48.91 -34.22
CA SER A 763 -30.08 -48.22 -34.47
C SER A 763 -29.83 -46.84 -35.07
N ASN A 764 -30.11 -46.69 -36.38
CA ASN A 764 -29.96 -45.42 -37.08
C ASN A 764 -31.25 -44.60 -36.93
N ASP A 765 -31.42 -43.97 -35.76
CA ASP A 765 -32.54 -43.05 -35.54
C ASP A 765 -32.27 -41.70 -36.24
N PHE A 766 -33.00 -41.45 -37.33
CA PHE A 766 -32.92 -40.22 -38.12
C PHE A 766 -33.75 -39.06 -37.52
N SER A 767 -34.53 -39.28 -36.46
CA SER A 767 -35.44 -38.27 -35.89
C SER A 767 -34.75 -37.12 -35.15
N THR A 768 -33.46 -37.25 -34.83
CA THR A 768 -32.68 -36.21 -34.15
C THR A 768 -31.45 -35.78 -34.96
N LEU A 769 -31.09 -34.49 -34.85
CA LEU A 769 -29.98 -33.88 -35.58
C LEU A 769 -28.64 -34.61 -35.36
N SER A 770 -28.42 -35.18 -34.17
CA SER A 770 -27.24 -36.00 -33.85
C SER A 770 -27.20 -37.33 -34.62
N GLY A 771 -28.36 -37.93 -34.91
CA GLY A 771 -28.48 -39.10 -35.78
C GLY A 771 -28.10 -38.77 -37.23
N MET A 772 -28.72 -37.75 -37.80
CA MET A 772 -28.40 -37.25 -39.15
C MET A 772 -26.91 -36.88 -39.30
N LEU A 773 -26.34 -36.14 -38.35
CA LEU A 773 -24.92 -35.76 -38.38
C LEU A 773 -23.98 -36.98 -38.31
N ARG A 774 -24.34 -38.03 -37.58
CA ARG A 774 -23.57 -39.30 -37.55
C ARG A 774 -23.67 -40.07 -38.86
N TYR A 775 -24.84 -40.10 -39.50
CA TYR A 775 -25.01 -40.71 -40.83
C TYR A 775 -24.18 -39.98 -41.90
N ILE A 776 -24.26 -38.64 -41.96
CA ILE A 776 -23.47 -37.81 -42.90
C ILE A 776 -21.96 -38.02 -42.70
N ASN A 777 -21.50 -38.11 -41.43
CA ASN A 777 -20.09 -38.34 -41.10
C ASN A 777 -19.64 -39.82 -41.34
N LYS A 778 -20.57 -40.75 -41.55
CA LYS A 778 -20.29 -42.13 -42.02
C LYS A 778 -20.11 -42.13 -43.56
N GLU A 779 -21.02 -41.50 -44.30
CA GLU A 779 -20.93 -41.37 -45.77
C GLU A 779 -19.69 -40.61 -46.25
N VAL A 780 -19.44 -39.42 -45.69
CA VAL A 780 -18.25 -38.60 -46.03
C VAL A 780 -16.93 -39.36 -45.77
N ARG A 781 -16.95 -40.36 -44.87
CA ARG A 781 -15.80 -41.21 -44.52
C ARG A 781 -15.64 -42.43 -45.43
N LEU A 782 -16.71 -42.87 -46.09
CA LEU A 782 -16.67 -43.88 -47.17
C LEU A 782 -16.21 -43.23 -48.49
N LEU A 783 -16.78 -42.08 -48.85
CA LEU A 783 -16.34 -41.28 -50.01
C LEU A 783 -14.86 -40.88 -49.94
N LYS A 784 -14.31 -40.61 -48.74
CA LYS A 784 -12.87 -40.36 -48.55
C LYS A 784 -11.98 -41.61 -48.63
N LYS A 785 -12.52 -42.83 -48.70
CA LYS A 785 -11.73 -44.07 -48.83
C LYS A 785 -11.70 -44.66 -50.23
N SER A 786 -12.71 -44.41 -51.08
CA SER A 786 -12.71 -44.91 -52.47
C SER A 786 -11.74 -44.17 -53.40
N SER A 787 -11.34 -42.94 -53.07
CA SER A 787 -10.50 -42.08 -53.93
C SER A 787 -8.98 -42.27 -53.79
N VAL A 788 -8.50 -43.31 -53.08
CA VAL A 788 -7.07 -43.55 -52.80
C VAL A 788 -6.60 -44.91 -53.33
N GLN A 789 -7.36 -45.55 -54.25
CA GLN A 789 -7.05 -46.90 -54.73
C GLN A 789 -7.23 -47.09 -56.25
N THR A 790 -6.80 -46.10 -57.04
CA THR A 790 -6.64 -46.22 -58.50
C THR A 790 -5.35 -45.57 -58.97
N LEU A 791 -4.62 -46.26 -59.85
CA LEU A 791 -3.49 -45.77 -60.68
C LEU A 791 -2.17 -45.42 -59.95
N THR A 792 -1.56 -46.44 -59.34
CA THR A 792 -0.09 -46.58 -59.31
C THR A 792 0.31 -47.77 -60.19
N GLN A 793 0.52 -47.53 -61.50
CA GLN A 793 1.02 -48.51 -62.47
C GLN A 793 1.62 -47.77 -63.67
N GLY A 794 2.84 -48.12 -64.08
CA GLY A 794 3.46 -47.62 -65.33
C GLY A 794 4.81 -46.93 -65.19
N GLU A 795 5.84 -47.66 -64.78
CA GLU A 795 7.23 -47.37 -65.21
C GLU A 795 7.55 -48.21 -66.47
N ASN A 796 8.54 -47.77 -67.25
CA ASN A 796 9.07 -48.38 -68.50
C ASN A 796 8.18 -48.29 -69.77
N MET A 797 8.33 -47.17 -70.49
CA MET A 797 8.60 -47.11 -71.94
C MET A 797 9.33 -45.79 -72.25
#